data_AF-A0AAV1UEB1-F1
#
_entry.id   AF-A0AAV1UEB1-F1
#
_cell.length_a   1.000
_cell.length_b   1.000
_cell.length_c   1.000
_cell.angle_alpha   90.00
_cell.angle_beta   90.00
_cell.angle_gamma   90.00
#
_symmetry.space_group_name_H-M   'P 1'
#
loop_
_entity.id
_entity.type
_entity.pdbx_description
1 polymer ?
#
loop_
_entity_poly.entity_id
_entity_poly.type
_entity_poly.pdbx_seq_one_letter_code
_entity_poly.pdbx_strand_id
1 'polypeptide(L)'
;MGSSTCTRKRKAGHLGFQANEVAFIEDEMAALAAEYGLEVDRDVAKHVQQRKQHKKSRRRQYVSPQVEPTYSRNISATSRDNHSSDAELTLRELNDEKAVHDQCLVHVAAVLPDTCALRACSVPGCSCVNGSKSIGLQKQREDGDKKSTNHVLKRVECHKCHHGVLQHSIAVREDVADGIVAQLSGGQRLLQTLFQIIRFGRISATCFQSRVWTTSALDQLDTVVVHLKRQCTTGGAQNGQKSTEEVQQERQLLLKLQTQLQKAQQAVRTASWDELRISLACVWDQMYYQTYYVALVLYGRACGAVPSPEEYWKDLDHFIPESTLQWEAFVHQELLSSNVPSRLIASLALPVLASLGASKDELGREKLRQAQQERDNPLLAIYHARLREGVRLFYEEGVGMNGEMDAVLARPPGTAHIQITSKNIKSSKRKPLKKKKDRWERKSGARTRSDGDQDLSAALVEMPCYPLLADWRNNCRDWCCHLYAYATPTEQALDVMANYAPLVEIGAGTGYWSSLLQRRGVDIVAYDKTPPSNEGAGGNVYHGHVPPFCSVGQAGPEVLGREDLAKHSLFLCYPPPGDAMAFQSVQLFQGNVILHVGEWQGDTGDRRFENELQRRFVLVEEVSLPNWGNSAYGLTVWRRKAKDVEHVAWRAMSCFQCEKTLSDAAAEGTRLRRCVVCKTNVYCSPVCAQRDAVGHAAEHAVRLVFLEAPTSSLAYDRMFENTAYYRELLEPDLDDSVVAVKSDWNALVNVDAAAQCDDTNSDDESHDGDSEEEEDVSNTEIESGKSSIKAAFAFNFGM
;
A
#
# COMPACT_ATOMS: atom_id res chain seq x y z
N MET A 1 -13.28 -30.65 76.85
CA MET A 1 -14.32 -31.59 76.39
C MET A 1 -14.66 -31.18 74.95
N GLY A 2 -14.08 -31.76 73.90
CA GLY A 2 -14.48 -33.03 73.23
C GLY A 2 -15.65 -32.75 72.27
N SER A 3 -15.71 -33.07 70.97
CA SER A 3 -15.02 -34.00 70.07
C SER A 3 -15.49 -33.72 68.61
N SER A 4 -14.68 -34.08 67.59
CA SER A 4 -15.07 -34.57 66.21
C SER A 4 -15.92 -33.68 65.28
N THR A 5 -15.71 -33.53 63.96
CA THR A 5 -14.98 -34.32 62.95
C THR A 5 -14.86 -33.52 61.64
N CYS A 6 -13.76 -33.75 60.92
CA CYS A 6 -13.45 -33.28 59.57
C CYS A 6 -14.27 -34.02 58.48
N THR A 7 -14.74 -33.32 57.45
CA THR A 7 -14.71 -33.82 56.05
C THR A 7 -14.59 -32.66 55.05
N ARG A 8 -13.58 -32.75 54.18
CA ARG A 8 -13.22 -31.82 53.10
C ARG A 8 -14.18 -31.93 51.89
N LYS A 9 -14.52 -30.80 51.25
CA LYS A 9 -14.71 -30.71 49.79
C LYS A 9 -13.86 -29.57 49.23
N ARG A 10 -13.08 -29.89 48.19
CA ARG A 10 -12.04 -29.07 47.54
C ARG A 10 -12.65 -27.88 46.79
N LYS A 11 -12.04 -26.69 46.90
CA LYS A 11 -12.29 -25.53 46.02
C LYS A 11 -11.60 -25.74 44.66
N ALA A 12 -12.35 -25.55 43.58
CA ALA A 12 -11.83 -25.45 42.22
C ALA A 12 -11.07 -24.13 42.04
N GLY A 13 -9.96 -24.19 41.29
CA GLY A 13 -9.05 -23.08 41.05
C GLY A 13 -9.63 -22.01 40.11
N HIS A 14 -9.26 -20.76 40.38
CA HIS A 14 -9.63 -19.57 39.63
C HIS A 14 -8.61 -19.37 38.49
N LEU A 15 -9.01 -19.56 37.24
CA LEU A 15 -8.29 -19.13 36.04
C LEU A 15 -8.79 -17.72 35.70
N GLY A 16 -7.96 -16.69 35.93
CA GLY A 16 -8.33 -15.31 35.63
C GLY A 16 -7.85 -14.89 34.23
N PHE A 17 -8.78 -14.53 33.36
CA PHE A 17 -8.52 -13.84 32.09
C PHE A 17 -8.14 -12.37 32.33
N GLN A 18 -7.31 -11.79 31.47
CA GLN A 18 -7.01 -10.35 31.52
C GLN A 18 -8.23 -9.52 31.05
N ALA A 19 -8.35 -8.27 31.50
CA ALA A 19 -9.52 -7.42 31.20
C ALA A 19 -9.83 -7.28 29.70
N ASN A 20 -8.80 -7.26 28.85
CA ASN A 20 -8.96 -7.17 27.41
C ASN A 20 -9.45 -8.50 26.80
N GLU A 21 -9.06 -9.64 27.37
CA GLU A 21 -9.53 -10.97 26.96
C GLU A 21 -10.99 -11.18 27.38
N VAL A 22 -11.37 -10.69 28.57
CA VAL A 22 -12.76 -10.69 29.04
C VAL A 22 -13.64 -9.83 28.13
N ALA A 23 -13.19 -8.61 27.79
CA ALA A 23 -13.94 -7.73 26.88
C ALA A 23 -14.12 -8.35 25.48
N PHE A 24 -13.09 -9.02 24.96
CA PHE A 24 -13.17 -9.73 23.69
C PHE A 24 -14.14 -10.91 23.74
N ILE A 25 -14.07 -11.74 24.79
CA ILE A 25 -14.99 -12.87 24.98
C ILE A 25 -16.43 -12.38 25.12
N GLU A 26 -16.65 -11.28 25.85
CA GLU A 26 -17.97 -10.66 26.01
C GLU A 26 -18.52 -10.11 24.69
N ASP A 27 -17.69 -9.44 23.89
CA ASP A 27 -18.09 -8.89 22.59
C ASP A 27 -18.38 -10.02 21.59
N GLU A 28 -17.61 -11.11 21.59
CA GLU A 28 -17.85 -12.31 20.78
C GLU A 28 -19.10 -13.07 21.23
N MET A 29 -19.31 -13.24 22.54
CA MET A 29 -20.52 -13.85 23.06
C MET A 29 -21.76 -13.04 22.71
N ALA A 30 -21.67 -11.70 22.75
CA ALA A 30 -22.77 -10.83 22.35
C ALA A 30 -22.99 -10.81 20.84
N ALA A 31 -21.93 -10.90 20.03
CA ALA A 31 -22.02 -11.00 18.58
C ALA A 31 -22.66 -12.33 18.15
N LEU A 32 -22.18 -13.45 18.70
CA LEU A 32 -22.76 -14.77 18.47
C LEU A 32 -24.21 -14.81 18.98
N ALA A 33 -24.49 -14.32 20.18
CA ALA A 33 -25.86 -14.30 20.68
C ALA A 33 -26.79 -13.43 19.82
N ALA A 34 -26.32 -12.30 19.30
CA ALA A 34 -27.09 -11.48 18.36
C ALA A 34 -27.30 -12.19 17.01
N GLU A 35 -26.28 -12.90 16.50
CA GLU A 35 -26.33 -13.69 15.27
C GLU A 35 -27.29 -14.88 15.38
N TYR A 36 -27.39 -15.50 16.56
CA TYR A 36 -28.22 -16.69 16.81
C TYR A 36 -29.53 -16.39 17.55
N GLY A 37 -29.89 -15.11 17.75
CA GLY A 37 -31.12 -14.71 18.45
C GLY A 37 -31.20 -15.16 19.91
N LEU A 38 -30.06 -15.34 20.56
CA LEU A 38 -29.95 -15.78 21.95
C LEU A 38 -29.92 -14.56 22.90
N GLU A 39 -30.50 -14.71 24.08
CA GLU A 39 -30.41 -13.68 25.11
C GLU A 39 -28.98 -13.63 25.68
N VAL A 40 -28.35 -12.46 25.57
CA VAL A 40 -27.05 -12.18 26.18
C VAL A 40 -27.24 -11.99 27.69
N ASP A 41 -26.34 -12.57 28.49
CA ASP A 41 -26.29 -12.34 29.93
C ASP A 41 -26.28 -10.82 30.24
N ARG A 42 -27.03 -10.40 31.26
CA ARG A 42 -27.24 -8.97 31.56
C ARG A 42 -25.95 -8.21 31.84
N ASP A 43 -24.96 -8.86 32.46
CA ASP A 43 -23.70 -8.22 32.80
C ASP A 43 -22.84 -8.04 31.55
N VAL A 44 -22.80 -9.07 30.70
CA VAL A 44 -22.15 -9.03 29.38
C VAL A 44 -22.79 -7.96 28.49
N ALA A 45 -24.12 -7.94 28.40
CA ALA A 45 -24.87 -6.96 27.62
C ALA A 45 -24.59 -5.52 28.10
N LYS A 46 -24.51 -5.32 29.41
CA LYS A 46 -24.19 -4.02 30.02
C LYS A 46 -22.75 -3.58 29.72
N HIS A 47 -21.78 -4.47 29.81
CA HIS A 47 -20.38 -4.17 29.48
C HIS A 47 -20.22 -3.81 28.00
N VAL A 48 -20.83 -4.60 27.10
CA VAL A 48 -20.86 -4.34 25.65
C VAL A 48 -21.54 -2.99 25.36
N GLN A 49 -22.66 -2.70 26.02
CA GLN A 49 -23.40 -1.45 25.83
C GLN A 49 -22.66 -0.22 26.36
N GLN A 50 -21.95 -0.33 27.49
CA GLN A 50 -21.06 0.71 28.01
C GLN A 50 -19.91 1.00 27.05
N ARG A 51 -19.29 -0.03 26.45
CA ARG A 51 -18.26 0.13 25.41
C ARG A 51 -18.83 0.81 24.16
N LYS A 52 -20.02 0.41 23.70
CA LYS A 52 -20.74 1.05 22.57
C LYS A 52 -21.12 2.51 22.85
N GLN A 53 -21.51 2.84 24.07
CA GLN A 53 -21.85 4.21 24.47
C GLN A 53 -20.60 5.11 24.57
N HIS A 54 -19.47 4.59 25.04
CA HIS A 54 -18.19 5.31 25.00
C HIS A 54 -17.75 5.63 23.56
N LYS A 55 -17.90 4.69 22.62
CA LYS A 55 -17.66 4.92 21.18
C LYS A 55 -18.63 5.99 20.60
N LYS A 56 -19.91 5.97 20.97
CA LYS A 56 -20.91 6.98 20.53
C LYS A 56 -20.74 8.36 21.16
N SER A 57 -20.26 8.43 22.41
CA SER A 57 -19.99 9.69 23.12
C SER A 57 -18.86 10.48 22.46
N ARG A 58 -17.77 9.80 22.04
CA ARG A 58 -16.70 10.42 21.23
C ARG A 58 -17.24 10.96 19.90
N ARG A 59 -18.14 10.22 19.24
CA ARG A 59 -18.77 10.62 17.97
C ARG A 59 -19.70 11.85 18.09
N ARG A 60 -20.27 12.13 19.28
CA ARG A 60 -21.12 13.30 19.55
C ARG A 60 -20.35 14.55 19.99
N GLN A 61 -19.17 14.41 20.58
CA GLN A 61 -18.36 15.56 20.98
C GLN A 61 -17.77 16.35 19.80
N TYR A 62 -17.77 15.78 18.59
CA TYR A 62 -17.33 16.43 17.36
C TYR A 62 -18.46 17.13 16.57
N VAL A 63 -19.68 17.20 17.11
CA VAL A 63 -20.80 17.91 16.47
C VAL A 63 -21.33 18.99 17.40
N SER A 64 -21.07 20.27 17.10
CA SER A 64 -21.97 21.38 17.45
C SER A 64 -21.55 22.73 16.84
N PRO A 65 -22.47 23.72 16.67
CA PRO A 65 -23.93 23.65 16.80
C PRO A 65 -24.67 23.93 15.49
N GLN A 66 -25.89 23.39 15.43
CA GLN A 66 -26.85 23.52 14.34
C GLN A 66 -27.52 24.89 14.30
N VAL A 67 -27.85 25.32 13.07
CA VAL A 67 -28.90 26.30 12.77
C VAL A 67 -30.12 25.50 12.30
N GLU A 68 -31.24 25.62 13.02
CA GLU A 68 -32.54 25.06 12.59
C GLU A 68 -33.04 25.73 11.30
N PRO A 69 -33.86 25.02 10.52
CA PRO A 69 -35.18 25.59 10.29
C PRO A 69 -36.32 24.60 10.47
N THR A 70 -37.33 25.12 11.16
CA THR A 70 -38.71 24.66 11.24
C THR A 70 -39.39 24.66 9.86
N TYR A 71 -40.19 23.64 9.54
CA TYR A 71 -41.55 23.80 9.00
C TYR A 71 -42.27 22.44 8.89
N SER A 72 -43.39 22.32 9.60
CA SER A 72 -44.39 21.26 9.44
C SER A 72 -45.41 21.63 8.37
N ARG A 73 -45.83 20.69 7.52
CA ARG A 73 -47.27 20.49 7.18
C ARG A 73 -47.55 19.20 6.39
N ASN A 74 -48.53 18.47 6.91
CA ASN A 74 -49.24 17.35 6.31
C ASN A 74 -49.92 17.71 4.98
N ILE A 75 -49.86 16.84 3.97
CA ILE A 75 -50.95 16.61 3.01
C ILE A 75 -51.00 15.12 2.64
N SER A 76 -52.12 14.48 2.92
CA SER A 76 -52.55 13.20 2.37
C SER A 76 -53.18 13.42 0.99
N ALA A 77 -52.80 12.64 -0.02
CA ALA A 77 -53.65 12.40 -1.18
C ALA A 77 -53.24 11.11 -1.89
N THR A 78 -54.22 10.22 -1.99
CA THR A 78 -54.28 8.99 -2.77
C THR A 78 -54.35 9.29 -4.27
N SER A 79 -53.55 8.63 -5.10
CA SER A 79 -54.01 8.09 -6.40
C SER A 79 -53.00 7.06 -6.93
N ARG A 80 -53.57 5.99 -7.50
CA ARG A 80 -52.89 4.92 -8.25
C ARG A 80 -52.64 5.45 -9.66
N ASP A 81 -51.50 5.09 -10.26
CA ASP A 81 -51.46 4.54 -11.62
C ASP A 81 -50.08 3.96 -11.97
N ASN A 82 -50.13 2.90 -12.77
CA ASN A 82 -49.05 2.00 -13.19
C ASN A 82 -48.12 2.63 -14.24
N HIS A 83 -46.80 2.36 -14.17
CA HIS A 83 -45.99 1.77 -15.27
C HIS A 83 -44.48 1.70 -14.95
N SER A 84 -43.86 0.60 -15.41
CA SER A 84 -42.45 0.41 -15.80
C SER A 84 -41.38 0.28 -14.71
N SER A 85 -40.89 -0.95 -14.53
CA SER A 85 -39.82 -1.36 -13.62
C SER A 85 -38.42 -1.08 -14.18
N ASP A 86 -37.78 -0.02 -13.71
CA ASP A 86 -36.32 0.09 -13.60
C ASP A 86 -36.00 0.13 -12.10
N ALA A 87 -35.17 -0.82 -11.63
CA ALA A 87 -34.93 -1.09 -10.22
C ALA A 87 -34.06 0.00 -9.57
N GLU A 88 -34.71 1.08 -9.11
CA GLU A 88 -34.16 2.03 -8.15
C GLU A 88 -34.30 1.40 -6.75
N LEU A 89 -33.21 0.83 -6.22
CA LEU A 89 -33.15 0.19 -4.90
C LEU A 89 -33.32 1.24 -3.79
N THR A 90 -34.56 1.45 -3.36
CA THR A 90 -34.85 2.20 -2.12
C THR A 90 -34.48 1.39 -0.88
N LEU A 91 -33.93 2.10 0.10
CA LEU A 91 -33.45 1.74 1.44
C LEU A 91 -34.52 1.07 2.36
N ARG A 92 -35.22 0.04 1.87
CA ARG A 92 -36.35 -0.63 2.55
C ARG A 92 -36.40 -2.15 2.41
N GLU A 93 -35.31 -2.81 2.03
CA GLU A 93 -35.19 -4.28 2.01
C GLU A 93 -34.26 -4.85 3.09
N LEU A 94 -34.08 -4.16 4.22
CA LEU A 94 -33.30 -4.65 5.36
C LEU A 94 -34.08 -5.60 6.31
N ASN A 95 -35.15 -6.25 5.84
CA ASN A 95 -36.00 -7.11 6.68
C ASN A 95 -36.34 -8.48 6.08
N ASP A 96 -35.63 -8.94 5.04
CA ASP A 96 -35.78 -10.31 4.54
C ASP A 96 -34.45 -11.08 4.69
N GLU A 97 -34.26 -11.72 5.85
CA GLU A 97 -33.09 -12.56 6.15
C GLU A 97 -32.86 -13.64 5.07
N LYS A 98 -33.93 -14.06 4.38
CA LYS A 98 -33.86 -15.02 3.29
C LYS A 98 -33.24 -14.42 2.03
N ALA A 99 -33.54 -13.15 1.70
CA ALA A 99 -32.94 -12.46 0.56
C ALA A 99 -31.43 -12.23 0.75
N VAL A 100 -31.01 -11.86 1.97
CA VAL A 100 -29.59 -11.70 2.34
C VAL A 100 -28.83 -13.03 2.27
N HIS A 101 -29.47 -14.12 2.71
CA HIS A 101 -28.91 -15.47 2.62
C HIS A 101 -28.75 -15.92 1.16
N ASP A 102 -29.78 -15.76 0.34
CA ASP A 102 -29.77 -16.15 -1.08
C ASP A 102 -28.73 -15.34 -1.87
N GLN A 103 -28.59 -14.04 -1.56
CA GLN A 103 -27.56 -13.19 -2.14
C GLN A 103 -26.14 -13.62 -1.71
N CYS A 104 -25.92 -13.93 -0.43
CA CYS A 104 -24.67 -14.53 0.03
C CYS A 104 -24.34 -15.80 -0.76
N LEU A 105 -25.30 -16.72 -0.96
CA LEU A 105 -25.07 -17.95 -1.72
C LEU A 105 -24.63 -17.71 -3.17
N VAL A 106 -25.22 -16.71 -3.84
CA VAL A 106 -24.82 -16.30 -5.20
C VAL A 106 -23.39 -15.79 -5.22
N HIS A 107 -23.04 -14.90 -4.28
CA HIS A 107 -21.68 -14.35 -4.19
C HIS A 107 -20.65 -15.44 -3.88
N VAL A 108 -21.02 -16.42 -3.07
CA VAL A 108 -20.16 -17.54 -2.67
C VAL A 108 -19.88 -18.48 -3.82
N ALA A 109 -20.92 -18.82 -4.60
CA ALA A 109 -20.75 -19.59 -5.82
C ALA A 109 -19.81 -18.89 -6.82
N ALA A 110 -19.75 -17.56 -6.81
CA ALA A 110 -18.84 -16.79 -7.65
C ALA A 110 -17.40 -16.74 -7.13
N VAL A 111 -17.14 -17.02 -5.84
CA VAL A 111 -15.80 -16.97 -5.23
C VAL A 111 -15.20 -18.30 -4.83
N LEU A 112 -16.01 -19.35 -4.77
CA LEU A 112 -15.57 -20.69 -4.43
C LEU A 112 -14.56 -21.19 -5.48
N PRO A 113 -13.35 -21.64 -5.08
CA PRO A 113 -12.42 -22.26 -6.02
C PRO A 113 -13.09 -23.44 -6.73
N ASP A 114 -12.80 -23.63 -8.03
CA ASP A 114 -13.46 -24.66 -8.86
C ASP A 114 -13.29 -26.07 -8.28
N THR A 115 -12.23 -26.25 -7.49
CA THR A 115 -11.80 -27.50 -6.85
C THR A 115 -12.48 -27.77 -5.51
N CYS A 116 -13.34 -26.88 -5.04
CA CYS A 116 -13.85 -26.88 -3.67
C CYS A 116 -15.37 -27.01 -3.60
N ALA A 117 -15.85 -27.41 -2.44
CA ALA A 117 -17.26 -27.50 -2.11
C ALA A 117 -17.50 -27.11 -0.65
N LEU A 118 -18.71 -26.62 -0.36
CA LEU A 118 -19.19 -26.44 1.00
C LEU A 118 -19.28 -27.79 1.71
N ARG A 119 -18.85 -27.80 2.97
CA ARG A 119 -18.76 -28.95 3.85
C ARG A 119 -19.57 -28.75 5.15
N ALA A 120 -19.29 -29.55 6.18
CA ALA A 120 -20.05 -29.59 7.43
C ALA A 120 -20.07 -28.23 8.13
N CYS A 121 -21.16 -27.96 8.85
CA CYS A 121 -21.28 -26.79 9.72
C CYS A 121 -20.28 -26.90 10.88
N SER A 122 -19.52 -25.84 11.11
CA SER A 122 -18.50 -25.76 12.15
C SER A 122 -19.07 -25.47 13.54
N VAL A 123 -20.39 -25.22 13.64
CA VAL A 123 -21.07 -25.00 14.93
C VAL A 123 -21.07 -26.31 15.75
N PRO A 124 -20.51 -26.32 16.97
CA PRO A 124 -20.45 -27.52 17.80
C PRO A 124 -21.83 -28.16 18.03
N GLY A 125 -21.93 -29.47 17.81
CA GLY A 125 -23.19 -30.22 17.98
C GLY A 125 -24.15 -30.17 16.79
N CYS A 126 -23.83 -29.44 15.72
CA CYS A 126 -24.64 -29.43 14.51
C CYS A 126 -24.47 -30.73 13.70
N SER A 127 -25.59 -31.37 13.31
CA SER A 127 -25.62 -32.63 12.55
C SER A 127 -26.10 -32.45 11.10
N CYS A 128 -26.03 -31.24 10.54
CA CYS A 128 -26.59 -30.96 9.23
C CYS A 128 -25.89 -31.74 8.10
N VAL A 129 -26.67 -32.59 7.42
CA VAL A 129 -26.19 -33.49 6.36
C VAL A 129 -26.02 -32.78 5.00
N ASN A 130 -26.53 -31.54 4.85
CA ASN A 130 -26.36 -30.79 3.59
C ASN A 130 -24.94 -30.23 3.42
N GLY A 131 -24.18 -30.15 4.51
CA GLY A 131 -22.73 -29.91 4.44
C GLY A 131 -21.91 -31.17 4.10
N SER A 132 -22.49 -32.36 3.93
CA SER A 132 -21.70 -33.55 3.59
C SER A 132 -21.76 -33.91 2.10
N LYS A 133 -22.75 -33.41 1.35
CA LYS A 133 -22.82 -33.60 -0.10
C LYS A 133 -22.12 -32.43 -0.78
N SER A 134 -20.96 -32.71 -1.37
CA SER A 134 -20.16 -31.78 -2.16
C SER A 134 -21.06 -31.01 -3.14
N ILE A 135 -21.23 -29.71 -2.87
CA ILE A 135 -21.83 -28.79 -3.83
C ILE A 135 -20.75 -28.53 -4.88
N GLY A 136 -20.70 -29.40 -5.89
CA GLY A 136 -19.86 -29.21 -7.07
C GLY A 136 -20.58 -28.33 -8.08
N LEU A 137 -20.00 -27.17 -8.40
CA LEU A 137 -20.42 -26.38 -9.56
C LEU A 137 -20.08 -27.18 -10.83
N GLN A 138 -21.02 -27.97 -11.34
CA GLN A 138 -20.90 -28.52 -12.69
C GLN A 138 -21.06 -27.37 -13.70
N LYS A 139 -19.96 -26.90 -14.29
CA LYS A 139 -19.98 -26.22 -15.59
C LYS A 139 -20.51 -27.23 -16.62
N GLN A 140 -21.80 -27.19 -16.92
CA GLN A 140 -22.31 -27.87 -18.11
C GLN A 140 -21.67 -27.23 -19.34
N ARG A 141 -20.93 -28.05 -20.09
CA ARG A 141 -20.53 -27.71 -21.45
C ARG A 141 -21.79 -27.55 -22.30
N GLU A 142 -21.73 -26.53 -23.15
CA GLU A 142 -22.54 -26.25 -24.33
C GLU A 142 -23.65 -27.27 -24.63
N ASP A 143 -24.88 -26.93 -24.22
CA ASP A 143 -26.06 -27.07 -25.07
C ASP A 143 -27.26 -26.33 -24.44
N GLY A 144 -27.67 -25.24 -25.10
CA GLY A 144 -29.06 -24.94 -25.39
C GLY A 144 -30.09 -24.62 -24.30
N ASP A 145 -29.82 -24.63 -22.98
CA ASP A 145 -30.90 -24.38 -21.99
C ASP A 145 -30.58 -23.34 -20.91
N LYS A 146 -31.05 -22.10 -21.13
CA LYS A 146 -30.95 -20.95 -20.21
C LYS A 146 -31.73 -21.13 -18.89
N LYS A 147 -32.35 -22.28 -18.63
CA LYS A 147 -33.07 -22.59 -17.37
C LYS A 147 -32.30 -23.43 -16.35
N SER A 148 -31.08 -23.89 -16.67
CA SER A 148 -30.32 -24.86 -15.84
C SER A 148 -29.56 -24.24 -14.64
N THR A 149 -29.06 -23.01 -14.74
CA THR A 149 -28.24 -22.36 -13.67
C THR A 149 -29.03 -22.05 -12.40
N ASN A 150 -30.32 -21.75 -12.50
CA ASN A 150 -31.20 -21.49 -11.34
C ASN A 150 -31.49 -22.74 -10.48
N HIS A 151 -31.22 -23.95 -10.97
CA HIS A 151 -31.51 -25.19 -10.23
C HIS A 151 -30.33 -25.71 -9.39
N VAL A 152 -29.09 -25.28 -9.67
CA VAL A 152 -27.90 -25.66 -8.89
C VAL A 152 -27.82 -24.85 -7.59
N LEU A 153 -28.18 -23.57 -7.63
CA LEU A 153 -28.20 -22.67 -6.47
C LEU A 153 -29.28 -23.03 -5.44
N LYS A 154 -30.46 -23.52 -5.88
CA LYS A 154 -31.55 -24.02 -5.00
C LYS A 154 -31.21 -25.28 -4.19
N ARG A 155 -30.02 -25.87 -4.38
CA ARG A 155 -29.54 -27.02 -3.59
C ARG A 155 -28.50 -26.64 -2.53
N VAL A 156 -28.11 -25.35 -2.44
CA VAL A 156 -27.03 -24.83 -1.57
C VAL A 156 -27.54 -24.38 -0.20
N GLU A 157 -28.77 -24.71 0.16
CA GLU A 157 -29.37 -24.22 1.39
C GLU A 157 -29.05 -25.15 2.58
N CYS A 158 -28.36 -24.65 3.62
CA CYS A 158 -28.39 -25.27 4.95
C CYS A 158 -29.70 -24.92 5.69
N HIS A 159 -30.86 -25.25 5.11
CA HIS A 159 -32.15 -25.12 5.79
C HIS A 159 -32.31 -26.07 7.00
N LYS A 160 -31.34 -26.96 7.24
CA LYS A 160 -31.37 -27.92 8.35
C LYS A 160 -30.75 -27.39 9.64
N CYS A 161 -29.84 -26.42 9.56
CA CYS A 161 -29.09 -25.91 10.71
C CYS A 161 -29.49 -24.50 11.14
N HIS A 162 -30.05 -23.69 10.23
CA HIS A 162 -30.31 -22.25 10.45
C HIS A 162 -29.09 -21.40 10.85
N HIS A 163 -27.89 -21.97 10.97
CA HIS A 163 -26.67 -21.25 11.34
C HIS A 163 -26.06 -20.41 10.20
N GLY A 164 -26.66 -20.41 9.01
CA GLY A 164 -26.15 -19.67 7.85
C GLY A 164 -24.97 -20.33 7.14
N VAL A 165 -24.80 -19.99 5.86
CA VAL A 165 -23.79 -20.61 4.98
C VAL A 165 -22.35 -20.29 5.41
N LEU A 166 -22.13 -19.12 6.01
CA LEU A 166 -20.81 -18.65 6.45
C LEU A 166 -20.19 -19.55 7.53
N GLN A 167 -21.02 -20.35 8.22
CA GLN A 167 -20.60 -21.28 9.27
C GLN A 167 -20.21 -22.66 8.73
N HIS A 168 -20.36 -22.90 7.43
CA HIS A 168 -19.95 -24.15 6.79
C HIS A 168 -18.50 -24.09 6.36
N SER A 169 -17.72 -25.11 6.72
CA SER A 169 -16.36 -25.28 6.22
C SER A 169 -16.34 -25.43 4.69
N ILE A 170 -15.22 -25.08 4.06
CA ILE A 170 -15.01 -25.34 2.63
C ILE A 170 -13.80 -26.26 2.49
N ALA A 171 -13.97 -27.34 1.74
CA ALA A 171 -12.89 -28.30 1.50
C ALA A 171 -12.83 -28.70 0.02
N VAL A 172 -11.69 -29.28 -0.34
CA VAL A 172 -11.47 -29.86 -1.68
C VAL A 172 -12.52 -30.95 -1.93
N ARG A 173 -13.05 -31.00 -3.15
CA ARG A 173 -14.02 -32.03 -3.53
C ARG A 173 -13.34 -33.39 -3.66
N GLU A 174 -14.01 -34.44 -3.19
CA GLU A 174 -13.51 -35.82 -3.24
C GLU A 174 -13.27 -36.31 -4.67
N ASP A 175 -14.07 -35.87 -5.65
CA ASP A 175 -13.94 -36.25 -7.06
C ASP A 175 -12.69 -35.69 -7.75
N VAL A 176 -12.01 -34.72 -7.11
CA VAL A 176 -10.85 -34.06 -7.68
C VAL A 176 -9.62 -34.08 -6.77
N ALA A 177 -9.77 -34.56 -5.52
CA ALA A 177 -8.72 -34.57 -4.50
C ALA A 177 -7.46 -35.36 -4.91
N ASP A 178 -7.64 -36.55 -5.51
CA ASP A 178 -6.53 -37.40 -5.97
C ASP A 178 -5.88 -36.89 -7.26
N GLY A 179 -6.60 -36.08 -8.05
CA GLY A 179 -6.15 -35.57 -9.35
C GLY A 179 -5.45 -34.21 -9.28
N ILE A 180 -6.00 -33.23 -8.54
CA ILE A 180 -5.45 -31.86 -8.48
C ILE A 180 -4.09 -31.83 -7.80
N VAL A 181 -3.96 -32.45 -6.63
CA VAL A 181 -2.69 -32.43 -5.89
C VAL A 181 -1.60 -33.11 -6.72
N ALA A 182 -1.92 -34.14 -7.52
CA ALA A 182 -0.96 -34.75 -8.43
C ALA A 182 -0.65 -33.90 -9.68
N GLN A 183 -1.54 -32.98 -10.08
CA GLN A 183 -1.46 -32.18 -11.31
C GLN A 183 -1.02 -30.72 -11.10
N LEU A 184 -0.95 -30.21 -9.87
CA LEU A 184 -0.48 -28.87 -9.53
C LEU A 184 1.05 -28.78 -9.67
N SER A 185 1.56 -28.90 -10.90
CA SER A 185 2.99 -28.79 -11.20
C SER A 185 3.26 -27.62 -12.14
N GLY A 186 3.73 -26.51 -11.60
CA GLY A 186 4.11 -25.31 -12.35
C GLY A 186 3.11 -24.77 -13.35
N GLY A 187 3.53 -23.76 -14.11
CA GLY A 187 2.70 -23.24 -15.18
C GLY A 187 1.58 -22.31 -14.72
N GLN A 188 0.82 -21.84 -15.69
CA GLN A 188 -0.33 -20.95 -15.49
C GLN A 188 -1.44 -21.57 -14.62
N ARG A 189 -1.68 -22.90 -14.68
CA ARG A 189 -2.75 -23.57 -13.91
C ARG A 189 -2.49 -23.56 -12.40
N LEU A 190 -1.23 -23.69 -11.99
CA LEU A 190 -0.84 -23.55 -10.58
C LEU A 190 -1.14 -22.13 -10.09
N LEU A 191 -0.67 -21.12 -10.84
CA LEU A 191 -0.87 -19.71 -10.50
C LEU A 191 -2.36 -19.35 -10.43
N GLN A 192 -3.17 -19.87 -11.35
CA GLN A 192 -4.62 -19.70 -11.34
C GLN A 192 -5.26 -20.33 -10.10
N THR A 193 -4.84 -21.53 -9.71
CA THR A 193 -5.36 -22.20 -8.50
C THR A 193 -4.98 -21.43 -7.23
N LEU A 194 -3.73 -20.97 -7.14
CA LEU A 194 -3.27 -20.11 -6.05
C LEU A 194 -4.10 -18.83 -5.98
N PHE A 195 -4.32 -18.17 -7.12
CA PHE A 195 -5.15 -16.98 -7.20
C PHE A 195 -6.58 -17.23 -6.71
N GLN A 196 -7.23 -18.32 -7.14
CA GLN A 196 -8.58 -18.66 -6.68
C GLN A 196 -8.65 -18.81 -5.15
N ILE A 197 -7.67 -19.47 -4.53
CA ILE A 197 -7.61 -19.64 -3.07
C ILE A 197 -7.35 -18.30 -2.37
N ILE A 198 -6.40 -17.49 -2.88
CA ILE A 198 -6.05 -16.19 -2.32
C ILE A 198 -7.25 -15.23 -2.39
N ARG A 199 -7.89 -15.14 -3.56
CA ARG A 199 -9.12 -14.36 -3.78
C ARG A 199 -10.21 -14.77 -2.81
N PHE A 200 -10.45 -16.09 -2.67
CA PHE A 200 -11.44 -16.61 -1.74
C PHE A 200 -11.11 -16.23 -0.28
N GLY A 201 -9.86 -16.39 0.14
CA GLY A 201 -9.40 -16.01 1.49
C GLY A 201 -9.53 -14.51 1.75
N ARG A 202 -9.18 -13.68 0.76
CA ARG A 202 -9.28 -12.22 0.82
C ARG A 202 -10.72 -11.75 1.05
N ILE A 203 -11.65 -12.23 0.24
CA ILE A 203 -13.07 -11.87 0.30
C ILE A 203 -13.71 -12.40 1.60
N SER A 204 -13.36 -13.64 1.97
CA SER A 204 -13.84 -14.24 3.22
C SER A 204 -13.42 -13.46 4.46
N ALA A 205 -12.17 -12.96 4.48
CA ALA A 205 -11.62 -12.25 5.62
C ALA A 205 -12.20 -10.84 5.80
N THR A 206 -12.37 -10.08 4.71
CA THR A 206 -12.70 -8.65 4.83
C THR A 206 -14.08 -8.24 4.35
N CYS A 207 -14.68 -9.01 3.44
CA CYS A 207 -16.02 -8.72 2.92
C CYS A 207 -17.05 -9.47 3.76
N PHE A 208 -16.95 -10.81 3.81
CA PHE A 208 -17.88 -11.64 4.58
C PHE A 208 -17.55 -11.76 6.06
N GLN A 209 -16.29 -11.49 6.44
CA GLN A 209 -15.83 -11.57 7.82
C GLN A 209 -16.03 -12.95 8.47
N SER A 210 -16.04 -14.02 7.65
CA SER A 210 -16.23 -15.39 8.12
C SER A 210 -14.91 -16.00 8.58
N ARG A 211 -14.83 -16.30 9.89
CA ARG A 211 -13.68 -17.02 10.47
C ARG A 211 -13.55 -18.44 9.94
N VAL A 212 -14.68 -19.12 9.73
CA VAL A 212 -14.70 -20.49 9.23
C VAL A 212 -14.11 -20.55 7.83
N TRP A 213 -14.46 -19.60 6.96
CA TRP A 213 -13.96 -19.56 5.59
C TRP A 213 -12.55 -19.05 5.48
N THR A 214 -12.20 -18.05 6.29
CA THR A 214 -10.81 -17.61 6.41
C THR A 214 -9.92 -18.79 6.81
N THR A 215 -10.32 -19.59 7.79
CA THR A 215 -9.59 -20.80 8.20
C THR A 215 -9.55 -21.83 7.07
N SER A 216 -10.69 -22.08 6.42
CA SER A 216 -10.79 -23.01 5.29
C SER A 216 -9.85 -22.62 4.13
N ALA A 217 -9.73 -21.33 3.82
CA ALA A 217 -8.82 -20.83 2.79
C ALA A 217 -7.35 -21.02 3.18
N LEU A 218 -7.00 -20.77 4.45
CA LEU A 218 -5.64 -20.98 4.96
C LEU A 218 -5.23 -22.46 4.94
N ASP A 219 -6.13 -23.37 5.32
CA ASP A 219 -5.87 -24.82 5.30
C ASP A 219 -5.67 -25.34 3.87
N GLN A 220 -6.45 -24.81 2.91
CA GLN A 220 -6.28 -25.12 1.49
C GLN A 220 -4.94 -24.60 0.96
N LEU A 221 -4.58 -23.36 1.29
CA LEU A 221 -3.30 -22.79 0.89
C LEU A 221 -2.13 -23.58 1.49
N ASP A 222 -2.22 -24.00 2.76
CA ASP A 222 -1.22 -24.84 3.41
C ASP A 222 -1.03 -26.17 2.66
N THR A 223 -2.13 -26.80 2.25
CA THR A 223 -2.10 -28.04 1.46
C THR A 223 -1.33 -27.86 0.14
N VAL A 224 -1.61 -26.77 -0.59
CA VAL A 224 -0.91 -26.45 -1.85
C VAL A 224 0.57 -26.15 -1.59
N VAL A 225 0.88 -25.36 -0.56
CA VAL A 225 2.26 -25.00 -0.18
C VAL A 225 3.08 -26.23 0.22
N VAL A 226 2.50 -27.15 1.00
CA VAL A 226 3.14 -28.42 1.38
C VAL A 226 3.40 -29.28 0.15
N HIS A 227 2.46 -29.31 -0.80
CA HIS A 227 2.63 -30.03 -2.05
C HIS A 227 3.78 -29.47 -2.90
N LEU A 228 3.80 -28.15 -3.12
CA LEU A 228 4.87 -27.46 -3.86
C LEU A 228 6.24 -27.68 -3.22
N LYS A 229 6.31 -27.69 -1.89
CA LYS A 229 7.55 -28.00 -1.15
C LYS A 229 8.03 -29.42 -1.46
N ARG A 230 7.14 -30.41 -1.46
CA ARG A 230 7.48 -31.80 -1.81
C ARG A 230 7.98 -31.92 -3.25
N GLN A 231 7.36 -31.23 -4.19
CA GLN A 231 7.83 -31.17 -5.58
C GLN A 231 9.24 -30.56 -5.69
N CYS A 232 9.49 -29.44 -5.01
CA CYS A 232 10.81 -28.80 -5.00
C CYS A 232 11.91 -29.72 -4.46
N THR A 233 11.61 -30.54 -3.44
CA THR A 233 12.59 -31.47 -2.85
C THR A 233 12.84 -32.74 -3.67
N THR A 234 11.92 -33.12 -4.55
CA THR A 234 12.01 -34.39 -5.31
C THR A 234 12.68 -34.24 -6.68
N GLY A 235 13.17 -33.04 -7.04
CA GLY A 235 14.07 -32.86 -8.18
C GLY A 235 13.43 -32.58 -9.55
N GLY A 236 12.14 -32.25 -9.62
CA GLY A 236 11.49 -31.79 -10.86
C GLY A 236 10.22 -32.54 -11.22
N ALA A 237 9.29 -31.81 -11.85
CA ALA A 237 7.91 -32.19 -12.13
C ALA A 237 7.78 -33.54 -12.87
N GLN A 238 6.75 -34.32 -12.53
CA GLN A 238 6.42 -35.55 -13.25
C GLN A 238 6.03 -35.35 -14.73
N ASN A 239 6.06 -34.13 -15.30
CA ASN A 239 5.44 -33.82 -16.60
C ASN A 239 6.09 -32.68 -17.45
N GLY A 240 7.42 -32.51 -17.49
CA GLY A 240 8.06 -31.67 -18.54
C GLY A 240 9.28 -30.85 -18.11
N GLN A 241 10.14 -30.53 -19.07
CA GLN A 241 11.36 -29.73 -18.91
C GLN A 241 11.00 -28.28 -18.55
N LYS A 242 10.88 -27.97 -17.25
CA LYS A 242 10.81 -26.58 -16.78
C LYS A 242 12.16 -25.89 -17.01
N SER A 243 12.13 -24.62 -17.39
CA SER A 243 13.37 -23.85 -17.47
C SER A 243 13.96 -23.64 -16.07
N THR A 244 15.28 -23.41 -15.99
CA THR A 244 15.95 -23.10 -14.72
C THR A 244 15.32 -21.88 -14.03
N GLU A 245 14.91 -20.88 -14.83
CA GLU A 245 14.24 -19.66 -14.38
C GLU A 245 12.85 -19.93 -13.78
N GLU A 246 12.03 -20.77 -14.43
CA GLU A 246 10.72 -21.18 -13.90
C GLU A 246 10.87 -21.86 -12.53
N VAL A 247 11.86 -22.74 -12.40
CA VAL A 247 12.14 -23.44 -11.12
C VAL A 247 12.60 -22.44 -10.04
N GLN A 248 13.43 -21.46 -10.39
CA GLN A 248 13.88 -20.43 -9.45
C GLN A 248 12.71 -19.54 -8.98
N GLN A 249 11.87 -19.08 -9.91
CA GLN A 249 10.69 -18.26 -9.60
C GLN A 249 9.69 -19.01 -8.73
N GLU A 250 9.41 -20.28 -9.03
CA GLU A 250 8.53 -21.11 -8.20
C GLU A 250 9.09 -21.33 -6.77
N ARG A 251 10.40 -21.53 -6.63
CA ARG A 251 11.05 -21.66 -5.31
C ARG A 251 10.95 -20.36 -4.52
N GLN A 252 11.19 -19.22 -5.15
CA GLN A 252 11.04 -17.91 -4.52
C GLN A 252 9.59 -17.66 -4.09
N LEU A 253 8.62 -17.96 -4.96
CA LEU A 253 7.20 -17.87 -4.66
C LEU A 253 6.82 -18.72 -3.45
N LEU A 254 7.28 -19.99 -3.42
CA LEU A 254 7.03 -20.90 -2.30
C LEU A 254 7.51 -20.33 -0.96
N LEU A 255 8.74 -19.79 -0.91
CA LEU A 255 9.29 -19.20 0.32
C LEU A 255 8.46 -18.00 0.79
N LYS A 256 8.04 -17.15 -0.15
CA LYS A 256 7.24 -15.97 0.16
C LYS A 256 5.83 -16.36 0.62
N LEU A 257 5.17 -17.31 -0.05
CA LEU A 257 3.86 -17.84 0.36
C LEU A 257 3.92 -18.49 1.75
N GLN A 258 4.95 -19.28 2.06
CA GLN A 258 5.14 -19.86 3.40
C GLN A 258 5.24 -18.78 4.48
N THR A 259 6.00 -17.71 4.21
CA THR A 259 6.16 -16.59 5.14
C THR A 259 4.82 -15.88 5.38
N GLN A 260 4.07 -15.61 4.31
CA GLN A 260 2.78 -14.93 4.41
C GLN A 260 1.72 -15.83 5.08
N LEU A 261 1.71 -17.13 4.80
CA LEU A 261 0.79 -18.08 5.41
C LEU A 261 0.98 -18.14 6.93
N GLN A 262 2.22 -18.18 7.40
CA GLN A 262 2.54 -18.12 8.83
C GLN A 262 2.05 -16.80 9.47
N LYS A 263 2.22 -15.67 8.78
CA LYS A 263 1.72 -14.36 9.25
C LYS A 263 0.19 -14.36 9.35
N ALA A 264 -0.52 -14.89 8.36
CA ALA A 264 -1.98 -14.97 8.40
C ALA A 264 -2.46 -15.87 9.56
N GLN A 265 -1.86 -17.06 9.72
CA GLN A 265 -2.19 -17.97 10.82
C GLN A 265 -1.91 -17.34 12.20
N GLN A 266 -0.84 -16.54 12.31
CA GLN A 266 -0.55 -15.79 13.52
C GLN A 266 -1.58 -14.68 13.76
N ALA A 267 -1.93 -13.89 12.74
CA ALA A 267 -2.92 -12.83 12.84
C ALA A 267 -4.26 -13.37 13.35
N VAL A 268 -4.75 -14.48 12.78
CA VAL A 268 -6.00 -15.15 13.22
C VAL A 268 -5.96 -15.55 14.70
N ARG A 269 -4.78 -15.84 15.26
CA ARG A 269 -4.63 -16.25 16.68
C ARG A 269 -4.48 -15.08 17.65
N THR A 270 -3.91 -13.96 17.21
CA THR A 270 -3.44 -12.91 18.13
C THR A 270 -4.05 -11.54 17.91
N ALA A 271 -4.56 -11.23 16.71
CA ALA A 271 -5.09 -9.90 16.40
C ALA A 271 -6.49 -9.71 17.01
N SER A 272 -6.80 -8.48 17.42
CA SER A 272 -8.18 -8.12 17.76
C SER A 272 -9.06 -8.16 16.51
N TRP A 273 -10.39 -8.19 16.69
CA TRP A 273 -11.32 -8.33 15.56
C TRP A 273 -11.25 -7.15 14.57
N ASP A 274 -11.08 -5.92 15.07
CA ASP A 274 -10.93 -4.71 14.26
C ASP A 274 -9.60 -4.75 13.46
N GLU A 275 -8.51 -5.16 14.10
CA GLU A 275 -7.16 -5.23 13.50
C GLU A 275 -6.97 -6.43 12.56
N LEU A 276 -7.68 -7.53 12.82
CA LEU A 276 -7.55 -8.80 12.08
C LEU A 276 -7.86 -8.61 10.60
N ARG A 277 -8.88 -7.80 10.28
CA ARG A 277 -9.31 -7.52 8.90
C ARG A 277 -8.21 -6.86 8.10
N ILE A 278 -7.62 -5.80 8.67
CA ILE A 278 -6.54 -5.03 8.05
C ILE A 278 -5.31 -5.91 7.88
N SER A 279 -4.97 -6.67 8.92
CA SER A 279 -3.83 -7.59 8.89
C SER A 279 -3.99 -8.65 7.80
N LEU A 280 -5.17 -9.27 7.71
CA LEU A 280 -5.46 -10.29 6.69
C LEU A 280 -5.54 -9.68 5.28
N ALA A 281 -6.12 -8.48 5.13
CA ALA A 281 -6.11 -7.75 3.86
C ALA A 281 -4.68 -7.63 3.31
N CYS A 282 -3.76 -7.11 4.13
CA CYS A 282 -2.37 -6.93 3.76
C CYS A 282 -1.70 -8.26 3.39
N VAL A 283 -1.89 -9.31 4.18
CA VAL A 283 -1.24 -10.61 3.95
C VAL A 283 -1.74 -11.29 2.68
N TRP A 284 -3.05 -11.30 2.44
CA TRP A 284 -3.63 -11.87 1.23
C TRP A 284 -3.25 -11.07 -0.02
N ASP A 285 -3.24 -9.73 0.06
CA ASP A 285 -2.79 -8.88 -1.04
C ASP A 285 -1.30 -9.13 -1.36
N GLN A 286 -0.45 -9.33 -0.34
CA GLN A 286 0.94 -9.71 -0.55
C GLN A 286 1.08 -11.05 -1.30
N MET A 287 0.27 -12.06 -0.95
CA MET A 287 0.27 -13.34 -1.66
C MET A 287 -0.22 -13.17 -3.12
N TYR A 288 -1.26 -12.37 -3.32
CA TYR A 288 -1.79 -12.05 -4.64
C TYR A 288 -0.69 -11.43 -5.52
N TYR A 289 -0.07 -10.34 -5.07
CA TYR A 289 0.94 -9.66 -5.87
C TYR A 289 2.18 -10.51 -6.15
N GLN A 290 2.59 -11.38 -5.22
CA GLN A 290 3.68 -12.33 -5.47
C GLN A 290 3.31 -13.35 -6.56
N THR A 291 2.09 -13.86 -6.51
CA THR A 291 1.57 -14.80 -7.51
C THR A 291 1.43 -14.11 -8.88
N TYR A 292 0.94 -12.87 -8.90
CA TYR A 292 0.83 -12.05 -10.11
C TYR A 292 2.20 -11.68 -10.68
N TYR A 293 3.17 -11.29 -9.84
CA TYR A 293 4.53 -10.97 -10.27
C TYR A 293 5.19 -12.15 -10.98
N VAL A 294 5.05 -13.37 -10.45
CA VAL A 294 5.57 -14.57 -11.10
C VAL A 294 4.85 -14.84 -12.42
N ALA A 295 3.53 -14.66 -12.49
CA ALA A 295 2.78 -14.77 -13.74
C ALA A 295 3.27 -13.75 -14.78
N LEU A 296 3.52 -12.53 -14.34
CA LEU A 296 3.96 -11.40 -15.14
C LEU A 296 5.37 -11.60 -15.70
N VAL A 297 6.31 -12.06 -14.88
CA VAL A 297 7.71 -12.29 -15.28
C VAL A 297 7.81 -13.49 -16.23
N LEU A 298 7.12 -14.59 -15.94
CA LEU A 298 7.22 -15.82 -16.74
C LEU A 298 6.42 -15.75 -18.05
N TYR A 299 5.26 -15.09 -18.05
CA TYR A 299 4.31 -15.16 -19.18
C TYR A 299 3.92 -13.79 -19.75
N GLY A 300 4.46 -12.70 -19.22
CA GLY A 300 4.19 -11.34 -19.69
C GLY A 300 2.84 -10.77 -19.24
N ARG A 301 2.60 -9.50 -19.58
CA ARG A 301 1.41 -8.71 -19.18
C ARG A 301 0.08 -9.24 -19.75
N ALA A 302 0.12 -10.00 -20.84
CA ALA A 302 -1.07 -10.58 -21.47
C ALA A 302 -1.54 -11.90 -20.81
N CYS A 303 -0.82 -12.39 -19.79
CA CYS A 303 -1.16 -13.62 -19.11
C CYS A 303 -2.42 -13.47 -18.25
N GLY A 304 -3.50 -14.13 -18.64
CA GLY A 304 -4.77 -14.15 -17.88
C GLY A 304 -4.84 -15.19 -16.75
N ALA A 305 -3.72 -15.84 -16.39
CA ALA A 305 -3.70 -16.86 -15.34
C ALA A 305 -3.98 -16.28 -13.94
N VAL A 306 -3.44 -15.09 -13.71
CA VAL A 306 -3.70 -14.26 -12.53
C VAL A 306 -4.15 -12.91 -13.07
N PRO A 307 -5.36 -12.44 -12.74
CA PRO A 307 -5.86 -11.14 -13.18
C PRO A 307 -4.89 -10.01 -12.86
N SER A 308 -4.94 -8.92 -13.64
CA SER A 308 -4.14 -7.74 -13.35
C SER A 308 -4.63 -7.04 -12.07
N PRO A 309 -3.78 -6.26 -11.37
CA PRO A 309 -4.17 -5.53 -10.17
C PRO A 309 -5.48 -4.76 -10.30
N GLU A 310 -5.68 -4.02 -11.40
CA GLU A 310 -6.93 -3.28 -11.63
C GLU A 310 -8.16 -4.19 -11.79
N GLU A 311 -8.02 -5.40 -12.35
CA GLU A 311 -9.11 -6.39 -12.41
C GLU A 311 -9.39 -7.01 -11.05
N TYR A 312 -8.34 -7.33 -10.28
CA TYR A 312 -8.45 -7.82 -8.92
C TYR A 312 -9.18 -6.83 -7.99
N TRP A 313 -8.85 -5.54 -8.06
CA TRP A 313 -9.53 -4.52 -7.26
C TRP A 313 -10.99 -4.32 -7.68
N LYS A 314 -11.28 -4.30 -8.99
CA LYS A 314 -12.66 -4.25 -9.51
C LYS A 314 -13.49 -5.44 -9.04
N ASP A 315 -12.88 -6.62 -9.01
CA ASP A 315 -13.52 -7.83 -8.50
C ASP A 315 -13.81 -7.76 -7.00
N LEU A 316 -12.87 -7.25 -6.18
CA LEU A 316 -13.12 -7.05 -4.74
C LEU A 316 -14.24 -6.04 -4.47
N ASP A 317 -14.29 -4.94 -5.22
CA ASP A 317 -15.33 -3.91 -5.09
C ASP A 317 -16.73 -4.46 -5.39
N HIS A 318 -16.86 -5.48 -6.24
CA HIS A 318 -18.14 -6.14 -6.53
C HIS A 318 -18.78 -6.77 -5.27
N PHE A 319 -17.98 -7.16 -4.29
CA PHE A 319 -18.46 -7.75 -3.03
C PHE A 319 -18.70 -6.72 -1.92
N ILE A 320 -18.47 -5.43 -2.21
CA ILE A 320 -18.62 -4.33 -1.24
C ILE A 320 -19.28 -3.12 -1.95
N PRO A 321 -20.54 -3.23 -2.38
CA PRO A 321 -21.21 -2.16 -3.12
C PRO A 321 -21.35 -0.87 -2.29
N GLU A 322 -21.38 -0.96 -0.96
CA GLU A 322 -21.48 0.18 -0.05
C GLU A 322 -20.19 1.02 0.02
N SER A 323 -19.04 0.48 -0.41
CA SER A 323 -17.73 1.15 -0.33
C SER A 323 -17.71 2.52 -1.02
N THR A 324 -18.45 2.64 -2.12
CA THR A 324 -18.57 3.90 -2.86
C THR A 324 -19.35 4.95 -2.06
N LEU A 325 -20.47 4.55 -1.43
CA LEU A 325 -21.28 5.45 -0.60
C LEU A 325 -20.53 5.88 0.67
N GLN A 326 -19.78 4.97 1.29
CA GLN A 326 -18.93 5.27 2.46
C GLN A 326 -17.84 6.27 2.09
N TRP A 327 -17.21 6.08 0.93
CA TRP A 327 -16.23 7.02 0.40
C TRP A 327 -16.83 8.39 0.11
N GLU A 328 -17.99 8.47 -0.54
CA GLU A 328 -18.68 9.73 -0.82
C GLU A 328 -19.06 10.47 0.47
N ALA A 329 -19.53 9.75 1.49
CA ALA A 329 -19.83 10.31 2.79
C ALA A 329 -18.57 10.87 3.48
N PHE A 330 -17.46 10.14 3.44
CA PHE A 330 -16.16 10.59 3.95
C PHE A 330 -15.69 11.87 3.25
N VAL A 331 -15.75 11.91 1.92
CA VAL A 331 -15.38 13.09 1.13
C VAL A 331 -16.26 14.29 1.52
N HIS A 332 -17.57 14.10 1.63
CA HIS A 332 -18.50 15.15 2.02
C HIS A 332 -18.19 15.69 3.43
N GLN A 333 -17.88 14.80 4.36
CA GLN A 333 -17.66 15.17 5.76
C GLN A 333 -16.29 15.82 5.99
N GLU A 334 -15.23 15.25 5.42
CA GLU A 334 -13.84 15.62 5.75
C GLU A 334 -13.22 16.56 4.71
N LEU A 335 -13.65 16.51 3.44
CA LEU A 335 -12.97 17.20 2.33
C LEU A 335 -13.81 18.30 1.67
N LEU A 336 -15.13 18.28 1.82
CA LEU A 336 -16.04 19.30 1.28
C LEU A 336 -16.55 20.23 2.38
N SER A 337 -15.68 21.11 2.87
CA SER A 337 -16.10 22.27 3.66
C SER A 337 -15.59 23.56 3.03
N SER A 338 -16.22 24.70 3.34
CA SER A 338 -15.80 26.01 2.81
C SER A 338 -14.35 26.38 3.13
N ASN A 339 -13.77 25.74 4.14
CA ASN A 339 -12.41 25.99 4.62
C ASN A 339 -11.42 24.92 4.12
N VAL A 340 -11.86 23.94 3.31
CA VAL A 340 -10.97 22.97 2.67
C VAL A 340 -10.66 23.43 1.25
N PRO A 341 -9.37 23.52 0.89
CA PRO A 341 -8.98 23.93 -0.45
C PRO A 341 -9.46 22.96 -1.56
N SER A 342 -10.08 23.50 -2.61
CA SER A 342 -10.53 22.71 -3.78
C SER A 342 -9.40 21.92 -4.47
N ARG A 343 -8.15 22.40 -4.35
CA ARG A 343 -6.96 21.70 -4.86
C ARG A 343 -6.75 20.31 -4.26
N LEU A 344 -7.13 20.11 -2.99
CA LEU A 344 -6.97 18.82 -2.32
C LEU A 344 -7.89 17.79 -2.98
N ILE A 345 -9.12 18.19 -3.25
CA ILE A 345 -10.08 17.37 -3.99
C ILE A 345 -9.57 17.08 -5.42
N ALA A 346 -9.03 18.11 -6.09
CA ALA A 346 -8.50 17.95 -7.44
C ALA A 346 -7.30 16.97 -7.49
N SER A 347 -6.42 16.98 -6.48
CA SER A 347 -5.25 16.10 -6.43
C SER A 347 -5.61 14.62 -6.31
N LEU A 348 -6.78 14.30 -5.74
CA LEU A 348 -7.29 12.93 -5.66
C LEU A 348 -7.80 12.41 -7.00
N ALA A 349 -7.88 13.27 -8.03
CA ALA A 349 -8.40 12.96 -9.36
C ALA A 349 -9.76 12.24 -9.31
N LEU A 350 -10.60 12.63 -8.35
CA LEU A 350 -11.79 11.88 -8.03
C LEU A 350 -12.88 12.02 -9.10
N PRO A 351 -13.64 10.95 -9.33
CA PRO A 351 -14.67 10.95 -10.38
C PRO A 351 -15.94 11.74 -10.09
N VAL A 352 -16.27 12.00 -8.81
CA VAL A 352 -17.65 12.33 -8.41
C VAL A 352 -17.85 13.80 -8.03
N LEU A 353 -16.78 14.53 -7.74
CA LEU A 353 -16.89 15.86 -7.12
C LEU A 353 -17.31 17.00 -8.06
N ALA A 354 -17.41 16.75 -9.36
CA ALA A 354 -17.95 17.70 -10.32
C ALA A 354 -19.48 17.84 -10.26
N SER A 355 -20.18 17.08 -9.39
CA SER A 355 -21.63 16.84 -9.54
C SER A 355 -22.54 17.35 -8.42
N LEU A 356 -22.07 18.23 -7.52
CA LEU A 356 -22.95 18.94 -6.59
C LEU A 356 -23.87 19.91 -7.36
N GLY A 357 -25.03 19.39 -7.80
CA GLY A 357 -26.02 20.11 -8.61
C GLY A 357 -26.13 19.66 -10.07
N ALA A 358 -25.40 18.62 -10.50
CA ALA A 358 -25.44 18.13 -11.87
C ALA A 358 -26.72 17.33 -12.17
N SER A 359 -27.17 17.39 -13.43
CA SER A 359 -28.33 16.61 -13.90
C SER A 359 -28.03 15.11 -13.94
N LYS A 360 -29.07 14.24 -13.92
CA LYS A 360 -28.89 12.77 -14.05
C LYS A 360 -28.09 12.40 -15.32
N ASP A 361 -28.28 13.13 -16.42
CA ASP A 361 -27.59 12.88 -17.70
C ASP A 361 -26.11 13.28 -17.66
N GLU A 362 -25.79 14.35 -16.93
CA GLU A 362 -24.41 14.79 -16.73
C GLU A 362 -23.64 13.84 -15.81
N LEU A 363 -24.30 13.37 -14.74
CA LEU A 363 -23.76 12.32 -13.88
C LEU A 363 -23.52 11.01 -14.66
N GLY A 364 -24.43 10.64 -15.57
CA GLY A 364 -24.25 9.49 -16.45
C GLY A 364 -23.04 9.62 -17.39
N ARG A 365 -22.85 10.80 -17.99
CA ARG A 365 -21.68 11.09 -18.84
C ARG A 365 -20.37 11.07 -18.05
N GLU A 366 -20.37 11.63 -16.85
CA GLU A 366 -19.17 11.65 -15.99
C GLU A 366 -18.76 10.25 -15.55
N LYS A 367 -19.74 9.39 -15.19
CA LYS A 367 -19.48 7.98 -14.89
C LYS A 367 -18.87 7.23 -16.08
N LEU A 368 -19.31 7.52 -17.31
CA LEU A 368 -18.73 6.92 -18.51
C LEU A 368 -17.29 7.40 -18.74
N ARG A 369 -17.04 8.72 -18.58
CA ARG A 369 -15.71 9.32 -18.68
C ARG A 369 -14.75 8.70 -17.66
N GLN A 370 -15.22 8.52 -16.43
CA GLN A 370 -14.47 7.83 -15.37
C GLN A 370 -14.14 6.39 -15.76
N ALA A 371 -15.13 5.60 -16.18
CA ALA A 371 -14.91 4.20 -16.53
C ALA A 371 -13.88 4.06 -17.66
N GLN A 372 -13.85 5.02 -18.59
CA GLN A 372 -12.83 5.11 -19.62
C GLN A 372 -11.45 5.48 -19.05
N GLN A 373 -11.37 6.49 -18.19
CA GLN A 373 -10.12 6.91 -17.55
C GLN A 373 -9.48 5.80 -16.71
N GLU A 374 -10.27 5.09 -15.89
CA GLU A 374 -9.81 3.95 -15.09
C GLU A 374 -9.41 2.74 -15.94
N ARG A 375 -9.96 2.63 -17.16
CA ARG A 375 -9.55 1.62 -18.13
C ARG A 375 -8.21 1.96 -18.79
N ASP A 376 -7.99 3.24 -19.11
CA ASP A 376 -6.80 3.70 -19.82
C ASP A 376 -5.59 3.89 -18.90
N ASN A 377 -5.83 4.14 -17.61
CA ASN A 377 -4.84 4.34 -16.55
C ASN A 377 -5.09 3.40 -15.35
N PRO A 378 -4.61 2.14 -15.43
CA PRO A 378 -4.76 1.15 -14.37
C PRO A 378 -4.25 1.61 -12.99
N LEU A 379 -3.10 2.30 -12.94
CA LEU A 379 -2.53 2.77 -11.67
C LEU A 379 -3.47 3.72 -10.92
N LEU A 380 -4.17 4.60 -11.65
CA LEU A 380 -5.16 5.49 -11.06
C LEU A 380 -6.42 4.74 -10.61
N ALA A 381 -6.86 3.72 -11.35
CA ALA A 381 -7.98 2.88 -10.93
C ALA A 381 -7.69 2.15 -9.61
N ILE A 382 -6.47 1.62 -9.46
CA ILE A 382 -6.01 0.99 -8.22
C ILE A 382 -5.98 2.02 -7.07
N TYR A 383 -5.55 3.26 -7.35
CA TYR A 383 -5.56 4.34 -6.36
C TYR A 383 -6.96 4.61 -5.80
N HIS A 384 -7.95 4.76 -6.68
CA HIS A 384 -9.33 4.98 -6.25
C HIS A 384 -9.90 3.81 -5.45
N ALA A 385 -9.63 2.58 -5.87
CA ALA A 385 -10.07 1.39 -5.13
C ALA A 385 -9.46 1.33 -3.73
N ARG A 386 -8.17 1.63 -3.61
CA ARG A 386 -7.48 1.66 -2.32
C ARG A 386 -7.95 2.80 -1.42
N LEU A 387 -8.29 3.97 -1.96
CA LEU A 387 -8.90 5.05 -1.18
C LEU A 387 -10.24 4.62 -0.57
N ARG A 388 -11.13 4.02 -1.37
CA ARG A 388 -12.42 3.48 -0.89
C ARG A 388 -12.22 2.42 0.18
N GLU A 389 -11.31 1.48 -0.05
CA GLU A 389 -10.99 0.44 0.93
C GLU A 389 -10.44 1.03 2.23
N GLY A 390 -9.53 2.00 2.15
CA GLY A 390 -8.92 2.62 3.31
C GLY A 390 -9.94 3.33 4.19
N VAL A 391 -10.89 4.04 3.60
CA VAL A 391 -12.02 4.64 4.35
C VAL A 391 -12.84 3.56 5.05
N ARG A 392 -13.18 2.47 4.35
CA ARG A 392 -13.92 1.37 4.98
C ARG A 392 -13.16 0.74 6.14
N LEU A 393 -11.87 0.45 5.97
CA LEU A 393 -11.08 -0.29 6.96
C LEU A 393 -10.66 0.55 8.17
N PHE A 394 -10.42 1.84 7.99
CA PHE A 394 -9.90 2.71 9.04
C PHE A 394 -10.94 3.72 9.55
N TYR A 395 -11.63 4.42 8.65
CA TYR A 395 -12.55 5.49 9.04
C TYR A 395 -13.89 4.93 9.56
N GLU A 396 -14.54 4.04 8.81
CA GLU A 396 -15.84 3.49 9.20
C GLU A 396 -15.76 2.58 10.43
N GLU A 397 -14.72 1.75 10.51
CA GLU A 397 -14.46 0.89 11.68
C GLU A 397 -13.89 1.70 12.87
N GLY A 398 -13.42 2.94 12.65
CA GLY A 398 -12.85 3.83 13.66
C GLY A 398 -11.47 3.39 14.17
N VAL A 399 -10.71 2.66 13.36
CA VAL A 399 -9.37 2.17 13.69
C VAL A 399 -8.36 3.30 13.51
N GLY A 400 -7.57 3.58 14.56
CA GLY A 400 -6.55 4.65 14.52
C GLY A 400 -7.07 6.06 14.82
N MET A 401 -8.37 6.20 15.14
CA MET A 401 -9.01 7.49 15.52
C MET A 401 -9.09 7.70 17.04
N ASN A 402 -8.58 6.77 17.84
CA ASN A 402 -8.74 6.76 19.29
C ASN A 402 -7.52 7.32 20.04
N GLY A 403 -6.64 8.06 19.36
CA GLY A 403 -5.40 8.64 19.90
C GLY A 403 -4.17 7.77 19.68
N GLU A 404 -4.29 6.66 18.92
CA GLU A 404 -3.15 5.82 18.56
C GLU A 404 -2.10 6.63 17.80
N MET A 405 -2.55 7.52 16.92
CA MET A 405 -1.68 8.36 16.11
C MET A 405 -0.98 9.45 16.93
N ASP A 406 -1.70 10.13 17.83
CA ASP A 406 -1.12 11.09 18.77
C ASP A 406 -0.06 10.42 19.67
N ALA A 407 -0.31 9.18 20.08
CA ALA A 407 0.64 8.39 20.87
C ALA A 407 1.91 8.02 20.10
N VAL A 408 1.86 7.91 18.76
CA VAL A 408 3.06 7.73 17.93
C VAL A 408 3.91 9.00 17.95
N LEU A 409 3.28 10.17 17.75
CA LEU A 409 3.98 11.47 17.69
C LEU A 409 4.50 11.94 19.05
N ALA A 410 3.84 11.55 20.14
CA ALA A 410 4.28 11.88 21.49
C ALA A 410 5.52 11.10 21.96
N ARG A 411 5.97 10.06 21.21
CA ARG A 411 7.16 9.28 21.57
C ARG A 411 8.46 10.03 21.26
N PRO A 412 9.49 9.93 22.12
CA PRO A 412 10.78 10.56 21.85
C PRO A 412 11.42 10.06 20.55
N PRO A 413 11.98 10.96 19.71
CA PRO A 413 12.76 10.58 18.53
C PRO A 413 13.92 9.66 18.92
N GLY A 414 14.11 8.54 18.21
CA GLY A 414 15.18 7.57 18.48
C GLY A 414 14.74 6.23 19.11
N THR A 415 13.44 6.04 19.35
CA THR A 415 12.86 4.72 19.68
C THR A 415 12.34 4.00 18.42
N ALA A 416 13.07 4.11 17.31
CA ALA A 416 12.76 3.42 16.07
C ALA A 416 13.24 1.97 16.11
N HIS A 417 12.50 1.12 16.84
CA HIS A 417 12.38 -0.31 16.58
C HIS A 417 11.10 -0.82 17.24
N ILE A 418 10.04 -1.00 16.44
CA ILE A 418 8.89 -1.81 16.85
C ILE A 418 9.32 -3.28 16.80
N GLN A 419 9.73 -3.78 17.95
CA GLN A 419 9.34 -5.11 18.40
C GLN A 419 8.67 -4.92 19.77
N ILE A 420 7.46 -4.36 19.76
CA ILE A 420 6.62 -4.35 20.96
C ILE A 420 5.96 -5.73 21.03
N THR A 421 6.69 -6.69 21.62
CA THR A 421 6.01 -7.77 22.33
C THR A 421 5.25 -7.11 23.47
N SER A 422 3.93 -7.28 23.49
CA SER A 422 3.08 -6.94 24.62
C SER A 422 3.69 -7.51 25.90
N LYS A 423 4.24 -6.64 26.76
CA LYS A 423 4.52 -6.90 28.18
C LYS A 423 4.97 -5.63 28.87
N ASN A 424 4.12 -5.10 29.73
CA ASN A 424 4.57 -4.43 30.95
C ASN A 424 3.63 -4.84 32.08
N ILE A 425 4.16 -5.54 33.09
CA ILE A 425 4.15 -5.18 34.52
C ILE A 425 4.79 -6.32 35.33
N LYS A 426 5.60 -5.90 36.30
CA LYS A 426 6.56 -6.63 37.13
C LYS A 426 5.92 -7.66 38.06
N SER A 427 6.51 -8.85 38.18
CA SER A 427 6.74 -9.51 39.48
C SER A 427 7.84 -10.58 39.36
N SER A 428 8.35 -11.00 40.51
CA SER A 428 9.75 -11.32 40.78
C SER A 428 10.16 -12.80 40.71
N LYS A 429 11.44 -13.01 40.35
CA LYS A 429 12.37 -14.10 40.74
C LYS A 429 11.92 -15.57 40.50
N ARG A 430 12.58 -16.22 39.53
CA ARG A 430 13.38 -17.47 39.72
C ARG A 430 14.11 -17.86 38.41
N LYS A 431 15.43 -18.08 38.50
CA LYS A 431 16.26 -18.84 37.52
C LYS A 431 15.88 -20.33 37.65
N PRO A 432 16.04 -21.24 36.63
CA PRO A 432 17.31 -21.37 35.88
C PRO A 432 17.31 -21.99 34.44
N LEU A 433 18.49 -21.90 33.82
CA LEU A 433 19.19 -22.85 32.92
C LEU A 433 18.80 -23.03 31.43
N LYS A 434 19.60 -22.34 30.59
CA LYS A 434 20.24 -22.71 29.30
C LYS A 434 19.72 -23.95 28.55
N LYS A 435 19.16 -23.72 27.36
CA LYS A 435 19.39 -24.53 26.13
C LYS A 435 19.53 -23.60 24.92
N LYS A 436 20.57 -23.84 24.13
CA LYS A 436 21.07 -23.05 22.98
C LYS A 436 19.98 -22.81 21.93
N LYS A 437 19.86 -21.56 21.47
CA LYS A 437 19.23 -21.18 20.21
C LYS A 437 20.13 -20.14 19.55
N ASP A 438 20.63 -20.47 18.37
CA ASP A 438 21.66 -19.71 17.66
C ASP A 438 21.12 -18.34 17.21
N ARG A 439 21.94 -17.32 17.49
CA ARG A 439 21.69 -15.91 17.30
C ARG A 439 22.78 -15.40 16.37
N TRP A 440 22.43 -14.99 15.15
CA TRP A 440 23.32 -14.18 14.31
C TRP A 440 22.75 -12.77 14.21
N GLU A 441 23.23 -11.92 15.12
CA GLU A 441 23.01 -10.48 15.10
C GLU A 441 24.21 -9.78 14.46
N ARG A 442 23.87 -8.76 13.68
CA ARG A 442 24.71 -7.77 13.01
C ARG A 442 25.94 -7.38 13.86
N LYS A 443 27.13 -7.67 13.35
CA LYS A 443 28.37 -6.98 13.71
C LYS A 443 28.85 -6.18 12.50
N SER A 444 28.78 -4.87 12.60
CA SER A 444 29.73 -3.97 11.97
C SER A 444 29.87 -2.77 12.89
N GLY A 445 30.88 -2.84 13.75
CA GLY A 445 31.26 -1.77 14.67
C GLY A 445 32.76 -1.86 14.89
N ALA A 446 33.52 -1.18 14.04
CA ALA A 446 34.87 -0.74 14.38
C ALA A 446 34.77 0.76 14.67
N ARG A 447 35.12 1.13 15.90
CA ARG A 447 35.19 2.50 16.40
C ARG A 447 36.52 3.11 15.96
N THR A 448 36.47 4.26 15.31
CA THR A 448 37.48 5.31 15.44
C THR A 448 36.74 6.62 15.66
N ARG A 449 37.03 7.27 16.79
CA ARG A 449 36.52 8.59 17.16
C ARG A 449 37.30 9.63 16.36
N SER A 450 36.62 10.42 15.57
CA SER A 450 37.07 11.76 15.15
C SER A 450 35.86 12.68 15.22
N ASP A 451 35.96 13.71 16.07
CA ASP A 451 35.00 14.80 16.16
C ASP A 451 34.94 15.54 14.81
N GLY A 452 33.77 15.60 14.18
CA GLY A 452 33.60 16.35 12.92
C GLY A 452 32.45 15.96 12.00
N ASP A 453 31.44 15.20 12.44
CA ASP A 453 30.36 14.72 11.57
C ASP A 453 28.98 15.11 12.13
N GLN A 454 28.62 16.38 11.95
CA GLN A 454 27.27 16.91 12.14
C GLN A 454 26.71 17.34 10.78
N ASP A 455 26.43 16.44 9.82
CA ASP A 455 25.41 16.76 8.79
C ASP A 455 24.90 15.63 7.85
N LEU A 456 25.04 14.34 8.22
CA LEU A 456 24.58 13.24 7.34
C LEU A 456 23.38 12.44 7.89
N SER A 457 22.70 12.94 8.93
CA SER A 457 21.55 12.25 9.54
C SER A 457 20.17 12.70 9.04
N ALA A 458 20.09 13.45 7.94
CA ALA A 458 18.83 13.70 7.21
C ALA A 458 18.33 12.44 6.44
N ALA A 459 18.55 11.25 7.00
CA ALA A 459 17.93 10.02 6.55
C ALA A 459 16.41 10.20 6.69
N LEU A 460 15.74 10.11 5.54
CA LEU A 460 14.30 10.03 5.32
C LEU A 460 13.56 9.50 6.56
N VAL A 461 13.02 10.43 7.38
CA VAL A 461 12.15 10.04 8.48
C VAL A 461 10.86 9.52 7.86
N GLU A 462 10.69 8.20 7.94
CA GLU A 462 9.43 7.54 7.62
C GLU A 462 8.29 8.31 8.30
N MET A 463 7.27 8.70 7.52
CA MET A 463 6.14 9.46 8.03
C MET A 463 5.55 8.71 9.25
N PRO A 464 5.48 9.36 10.42
CA PRO A 464 4.94 8.74 11.61
C PRO A 464 3.53 8.22 11.31
N CYS A 465 3.28 6.95 11.60
CA CYS A 465 1.94 6.38 11.53
C CYS A 465 1.77 5.21 12.48
N TYR A 466 0.52 4.94 12.86
CA TYR A 466 0.18 3.73 13.59
C TYR A 466 0.49 2.47 12.74
N PRO A 467 1.09 1.40 13.30
CA PRO A 467 1.75 0.36 12.49
C PRO A 467 0.88 -0.35 11.46
N LEU A 468 -0.39 -0.66 11.78
CA LEU A 468 -1.27 -1.32 10.81
C LEU A 468 -1.60 -0.43 9.62
N LEU A 469 -1.69 0.88 9.84
CA LEU A 469 -1.87 1.84 8.76
C LEU A 469 -0.60 1.95 7.91
N ALA A 470 0.58 1.88 8.54
CA ALA A 470 1.87 1.80 7.84
C ALA A 470 1.92 0.57 6.92
N ASP A 471 1.63 -0.61 7.47
CA ASP A 471 1.64 -1.88 6.74
C ASP A 471 0.66 -1.86 5.56
N TRP A 472 -0.56 -1.35 5.77
CA TRP A 472 -1.56 -1.25 4.70
C TRP A 472 -1.16 -0.25 3.61
N ARG A 473 -0.66 0.93 3.97
CA ARG A 473 -0.17 1.92 2.99
C ARG A 473 1.00 1.41 2.18
N ASN A 474 1.97 0.76 2.83
CA ASN A 474 3.11 0.15 2.14
C ASN A 474 2.63 -0.95 1.18
N ASN A 475 1.66 -1.75 1.59
CA ASN A 475 1.05 -2.74 0.69
C ASN A 475 0.33 -2.12 -0.52
N CYS A 476 -0.30 -0.95 -0.37
CA CYS A 476 -0.92 -0.22 -1.47
C CYS A 476 0.13 0.36 -2.43
N ARG A 477 1.18 0.98 -1.88
CA ARG A 477 2.20 1.72 -2.63
C ARG A 477 3.22 0.81 -3.30
N ASP A 478 3.86 -0.05 -2.53
CA ASP A 478 5.11 -0.69 -2.94
C ASP A 478 4.93 -1.50 -4.23
N TRP A 479 3.95 -2.39 -4.29
CA TRP A 479 3.70 -3.16 -5.51
C TRP A 479 3.36 -2.29 -6.70
N CYS A 480 2.55 -1.26 -6.51
CA CYS A 480 2.20 -0.33 -7.57
C CYS A 480 3.44 0.39 -8.12
N CYS A 481 4.37 0.82 -7.25
CA CYS A 481 5.62 1.43 -7.67
C CYS A 481 6.49 0.49 -8.52
N HIS A 482 6.63 -0.77 -8.09
CA HIS A 482 7.48 -1.74 -8.79
C HIS A 482 6.85 -2.20 -10.12
N LEU A 483 5.53 -2.41 -10.17
CA LEU A 483 4.82 -2.95 -11.33
C LEU A 483 4.50 -1.89 -12.40
N TYR A 484 4.34 -0.63 -11.99
CA TYR A 484 3.92 0.51 -12.81
C TYR A 484 4.93 1.67 -12.70
N ALA A 485 4.69 2.61 -11.79
CA ALA A 485 5.51 3.80 -11.57
C ALA A 485 5.36 4.33 -10.14
N TYR A 486 6.34 5.10 -9.66
CA TYR A 486 6.36 5.65 -8.30
C TYR A 486 5.32 6.76 -8.06
N ALA A 487 5.08 7.60 -9.06
CA ALA A 487 4.02 8.61 -9.03
C ALA A 487 2.85 8.22 -9.93
N THR A 488 1.64 8.57 -9.51
CA THR A 488 0.41 8.23 -10.24
C THR A 488 0.04 9.32 -11.24
N PRO A 489 0.03 9.02 -12.55
CA PRO A 489 -0.39 9.97 -13.56
C PRO A 489 -1.89 10.25 -13.48
N THR A 490 -2.26 11.47 -13.83
CA THR A 490 -3.65 11.92 -14.03
C THR A 490 -3.82 12.39 -15.47
N GLU A 491 -5.07 12.44 -15.96
CA GLU A 491 -5.34 13.03 -17.29
C GLU A 491 -4.83 14.46 -17.37
N GLN A 492 -5.07 15.28 -16.33
CA GLN A 492 -4.57 16.65 -16.28
C GLN A 492 -3.04 16.72 -16.40
N ALA A 493 -2.30 15.87 -15.68
CA ALA A 493 -0.85 15.86 -15.76
C ALA A 493 -0.37 15.45 -17.16
N LEU A 494 -0.99 14.43 -17.75
CA LEU A 494 -0.65 13.95 -19.10
C LEU A 494 -0.98 14.99 -20.18
N ASP A 495 -2.09 15.71 -20.05
CA ASP A 495 -2.48 16.82 -20.94
C ASP A 495 -1.49 17.98 -20.86
N VAL A 496 -1.07 18.36 -19.64
CA VAL A 496 -0.04 19.39 -19.44
C VAL A 496 1.27 18.96 -20.09
N MET A 497 1.71 17.72 -19.85
CA MET A 497 2.95 17.20 -20.44
C MET A 497 2.92 17.16 -21.97
N ALA A 498 1.77 16.83 -22.57
CA ALA A 498 1.59 16.79 -24.02
C ALA A 498 1.90 18.14 -24.70
N ASN A 499 1.62 19.27 -24.02
CA ASN A 499 1.91 20.61 -24.55
C ASN A 499 3.41 20.91 -24.69
N TYR A 500 4.28 20.10 -24.09
CA TYR A 500 5.73 20.29 -24.10
C TYR A 500 6.46 19.27 -24.97
N ALA A 501 5.73 18.47 -25.76
CA ALA A 501 6.31 17.53 -26.72
C ALA A 501 7.19 18.24 -27.78
N PRO A 502 8.22 17.58 -28.32
CA PRO A 502 8.62 16.18 -28.06
C PRO A 502 9.34 16.02 -26.72
N LEU A 503 9.24 14.83 -26.10
CA LEU A 503 9.73 14.55 -24.74
C LEU A 503 10.83 13.48 -24.72
N VAL A 504 11.78 13.61 -23.79
CA VAL A 504 12.74 12.54 -23.46
C VAL A 504 12.64 12.22 -21.97
N GLU A 505 12.29 10.98 -21.64
CA GLU A 505 12.26 10.47 -20.27
C GLU A 505 13.60 9.81 -19.92
N ILE A 506 14.24 10.26 -18.84
CA ILE A 506 15.45 9.63 -18.28
C ILE A 506 15.10 8.99 -16.93
N GLY A 507 15.49 7.73 -16.75
CA GLY A 507 15.09 6.92 -15.60
C GLY A 507 13.66 6.41 -15.73
N ALA A 508 13.26 6.03 -16.94
CA ALA A 508 11.88 5.66 -17.26
C ALA A 508 11.38 4.40 -16.53
N GLY A 509 12.27 3.57 -15.96
CA GLY A 509 11.91 2.31 -15.34
C GLY A 509 11.11 1.43 -16.30
N THR A 510 9.88 1.09 -15.94
CA THR A 510 8.99 0.29 -16.80
C THR A 510 8.46 1.04 -18.04
N GLY A 511 8.68 2.36 -18.13
CA GLY A 511 8.12 3.21 -19.19
C GLY A 511 6.62 3.47 -19.05
N TYR A 512 6.04 3.33 -17.85
CA TYR A 512 4.59 3.47 -17.66
C TYR A 512 4.04 4.84 -18.10
N TRP A 513 4.68 5.94 -17.67
CA TRP A 513 4.31 7.31 -18.08
C TRP A 513 4.48 7.52 -19.59
N SER A 514 5.63 7.12 -20.14
CA SER A 514 5.87 7.13 -21.60
C SER A 514 4.80 6.36 -22.37
N SER A 515 4.40 5.16 -21.91
CA SER A 515 3.37 4.36 -22.58
C SER A 515 2.01 5.07 -22.62
N LEU A 516 1.67 5.81 -21.55
CA LEU A 516 0.43 6.58 -21.48
C LEU A 516 0.45 7.78 -22.44
N LEU A 517 1.59 8.47 -22.54
CA LEU A 517 1.79 9.60 -23.45
C LEU A 517 1.80 9.13 -24.92
N GLN A 518 2.47 8.02 -25.23
CA GLN A 518 2.48 7.42 -26.56
C GLN A 518 1.07 7.02 -27.03
N ARG A 519 0.24 6.44 -26.14
CA ARG A 519 -1.17 6.14 -26.44
C ARG A 519 -2.00 7.39 -26.78
N ARG A 520 -1.57 8.57 -26.32
CA ARG A 520 -2.17 9.88 -26.65
C ARG A 520 -1.56 10.53 -27.90
N GLY A 521 -0.63 9.85 -28.59
CA GLY A 521 0.05 10.39 -29.76
C GLY A 521 1.13 11.44 -29.43
N VAL A 522 1.56 11.52 -28.17
CA VAL A 522 2.68 12.38 -27.76
C VAL A 522 3.99 11.76 -28.22
N ASP A 523 4.84 12.56 -28.86
CA ASP A 523 6.19 12.17 -29.22
C ASP A 523 7.07 12.12 -27.97
N ILE A 524 7.43 10.90 -27.55
CA ILE A 524 8.26 10.65 -26.38
C ILE A 524 9.16 9.43 -26.59
N VAL A 525 10.43 9.60 -26.23
CA VAL A 525 11.43 8.54 -26.14
C VAL A 525 11.84 8.30 -24.68
N ALA A 526 12.00 7.04 -24.29
CA ALA A 526 12.25 6.63 -22.92
C ALA A 526 13.60 5.93 -22.79
N TYR A 527 14.39 6.31 -21.78
CA TYR A 527 15.65 5.69 -21.44
C TYR A 527 15.73 5.35 -19.96
N ASP A 528 16.35 4.21 -19.65
CA ASP A 528 16.72 3.82 -18.30
C ASP A 528 18.11 3.18 -18.32
N LYS A 529 18.91 3.36 -17.27
CA LYS A 529 20.28 2.79 -17.19
C LYS A 529 20.24 1.26 -17.18
N THR A 530 19.21 0.71 -16.56
CA THR A 530 18.98 -0.74 -16.43
C THR A 530 17.49 -0.98 -16.69
N PRO A 531 17.00 -0.86 -17.94
CA PRO A 531 15.59 -1.08 -18.24
C PRO A 531 15.16 -2.45 -17.71
N PRO A 532 13.99 -2.56 -17.07
CA PRO A 532 13.54 -3.84 -16.56
C PRO A 532 13.31 -4.78 -17.73
N SER A 533 13.99 -5.92 -17.69
CA SER A 533 13.90 -6.98 -18.68
C SER A 533 13.70 -8.33 -18.00
N ASN A 534 12.98 -9.20 -18.70
CA ASN A 534 12.97 -10.63 -18.39
C ASN A 534 14.26 -11.33 -18.84
N GLU A 535 15.10 -10.67 -19.66
CA GLU A 535 16.39 -11.16 -20.13
C GLU A 535 17.54 -10.53 -19.33
N GLY A 536 18.38 -11.34 -18.66
CA GLY A 536 19.58 -10.87 -17.96
C GLY A 536 19.63 -11.23 -16.46
N ALA A 537 20.86 -11.38 -15.92
CA ALA A 537 21.09 -11.87 -14.56
C ALA A 537 20.84 -10.83 -13.43
N GLY A 538 20.74 -9.55 -13.76
CA GLY A 538 20.45 -8.49 -12.79
C GLY A 538 19.23 -7.71 -13.22
N GLY A 539 18.07 -7.97 -12.60
CA GLY A 539 16.87 -7.16 -12.84
C GLY A 539 17.07 -5.70 -12.42
N ASN A 540 16.17 -4.81 -12.83
CA ASN A 540 16.17 -3.42 -12.39
C ASN A 540 16.00 -3.37 -10.86
N VAL A 541 16.78 -2.53 -10.17
CA VAL A 541 16.76 -2.47 -8.69
C VAL A 541 15.40 -2.04 -8.12
N TYR A 542 14.65 -1.23 -8.86
CA TYR A 542 13.33 -0.71 -8.49
C TYR A 542 12.16 -1.49 -9.07
N HIS A 543 12.34 -2.14 -10.22
CA HIS A 543 11.24 -2.79 -10.95
C HIS A 543 11.41 -4.31 -11.10
N GLY A 544 12.56 -4.86 -10.72
CA GLY A 544 12.88 -6.27 -10.89
C GLY A 544 12.92 -6.68 -12.36
N HIS A 545 12.26 -7.78 -12.67
CA HIS A 545 12.23 -8.40 -14.01
C HIS A 545 10.90 -8.18 -14.74
N VAL A 546 10.10 -7.19 -14.32
CA VAL A 546 8.80 -6.95 -14.96
C VAL A 546 9.01 -6.49 -16.40
N PRO A 547 8.19 -6.95 -17.36
CA PRO A 547 8.27 -6.46 -18.72
C PRO A 547 7.86 -4.97 -18.79
N PRO A 548 8.54 -4.14 -19.60
CA PRO A 548 8.20 -2.73 -19.75
C PRO A 548 6.86 -2.55 -20.48
N PHE A 549 6.25 -1.37 -20.36
CA PHE A 549 5.00 -1.02 -21.03
C PHE A 549 5.19 -0.49 -22.45
N CYS A 550 6.38 0.01 -22.76
CA CYS A 550 6.79 0.49 -24.07
C CYS A 550 8.27 0.17 -24.30
N SER A 551 8.81 0.55 -25.47
CA SER A 551 10.24 0.48 -25.70
C SER A 551 10.97 1.45 -24.76
N VAL A 552 11.94 0.94 -23.99
CA VAL A 552 12.81 1.71 -23.11
C VAL A 552 14.25 1.40 -23.51
N GLY A 553 14.97 2.41 -24.02
CA GLY A 553 16.37 2.25 -24.41
C GLY A 553 17.28 2.14 -23.18
N GLN A 554 18.32 1.31 -23.26
CA GLN A 554 19.33 1.22 -22.21
C GLN A 554 20.32 2.39 -22.32
N ALA A 555 20.14 3.43 -21.52
CA ALA A 555 21.05 4.57 -21.42
C ALA A 555 20.74 5.44 -20.19
N GLY A 556 21.70 6.27 -19.78
CA GLY A 556 21.57 7.27 -18.72
C GLY A 556 21.52 8.72 -19.25
N PRO A 557 21.81 9.72 -18.39
CA PRO A 557 21.79 11.14 -18.74
C PRO A 557 22.65 11.55 -19.94
N GLU A 558 23.67 10.75 -20.30
CA GLU A 558 24.59 11.02 -21.40
C GLU A 558 23.90 11.16 -22.77
N VAL A 559 22.72 10.56 -22.95
CA VAL A 559 21.96 10.70 -24.20
C VAL A 559 21.49 12.13 -24.46
N LEU A 560 21.31 12.95 -23.41
CA LEU A 560 20.84 14.33 -23.54
C LEU A 560 21.83 15.24 -24.27
N GLY A 561 23.08 14.80 -24.47
CA GLY A 561 24.06 15.48 -25.30
C GLY A 561 23.94 15.23 -26.81
N ARG A 562 23.06 14.32 -27.24
CA ARG A 562 22.86 14.02 -28.67
C ARG A 562 22.05 15.12 -29.37
N GLU A 563 22.42 15.42 -30.61
CA GLU A 563 21.79 16.51 -31.38
C GLU A 563 20.31 16.27 -31.70
N ASP A 564 19.90 15.02 -31.90
CA ASP A 564 18.50 14.64 -32.15
C ASP A 564 17.60 14.90 -30.94
N LEU A 565 18.16 14.88 -29.72
CA LEU A 565 17.45 15.15 -28.48
C LEU A 565 17.49 16.63 -28.06
N ALA A 566 18.25 17.49 -28.74
CA ALA A 566 18.44 18.89 -28.34
C ALA A 566 17.14 19.73 -28.30
N LYS A 567 16.11 19.32 -29.07
CA LYS A 567 14.79 19.98 -29.11
C LYS A 567 13.77 19.39 -28.15
N HIS A 568 14.08 18.27 -27.49
CA HIS A 568 13.14 17.61 -26.61
C HIS A 568 13.05 18.34 -25.26
N SER A 569 11.89 18.30 -24.63
CA SER A 569 11.75 18.63 -23.22
C SER A 569 12.15 17.42 -22.38
N LEU A 570 12.90 17.65 -21.30
CA LEU A 570 13.34 16.57 -20.40
C LEU A 570 12.22 16.22 -19.43
N PHE A 571 11.91 14.95 -19.29
CA PHE A 571 11.00 14.42 -18.27
C PHE A 571 11.77 13.56 -17.27
N LEU A 572 11.59 13.87 -15.98
CA LEU A 572 12.14 13.13 -14.84
C LEU A 572 10.99 12.75 -13.90
N CYS A 573 10.72 11.47 -13.71
CA CYS A 573 9.73 10.98 -12.77
C CYS A 573 10.40 10.16 -11.67
N TYR A 574 10.21 10.57 -10.41
CA TYR A 574 10.81 9.95 -9.24
C TYR A 574 12.32 9.73 -9.43
N PRO A 575 13.11 10.80 -9.63
CA PRO A 575 14.56 10.65 -9.69
C PRO A 575 15.06 9.92 -8.42
N PRO A 576 15.90 8.89 -8.55
CA PRO A 576 16.34 8.09 -7.42
C PRO A 576 17.02 8.93 -6.33
N PRO A 577 16.67 8.74 -5.04
CA PRO A 577 17.26 9.52 -3.96
C PRO A 577 18.75 9.22 -3.81
N GLY A 578 19.56 10.28 -3.75
CA GLY A 578 21.02 10.18 -3.56
C GLY A 578 21.81 9.73 -4.80
N ASP A 579 21.15 9.47 -5.93
CA ASP A 579 21.82 9.18 -7.21
C ASP A 579 22.09 10.48 -7.99
N ALA A 580 23.21 10.52 -8.73
CA ALA A 580 23.60 11.69 -9.51
C ALA A 580 22.79 11.87 -10.81
N MET A 581 21.95 10.90 -11.19
CA MET A 581 21.21 10.87 -12.45
C MET A 581 20.40 12.15 -12.72
N ALA A 582 19.65 12.64 -11.74
CA ALA A 582 18.84 13.85 -11.92
C ALA A 582 19.70 15.10 -12.08
N PHE A 583 20.73 15.24 -11.24
CA PHE A 583 21.68 16.35 -11.30
C PHE A 583 22.42 16.38 -12.65
N GLN A 584 22.97 15.24 -13.09
CA GLN A 584 23.62 15.11 -14.39
C GLN A 584 22.67 15.38 -15.55
N SER A 585 21.40 14.96 -15.44
CA SER A 585 20.39 15.24 -16.46
C SER A 585 20.19 16.73 -16.66
N VAL A 586 20.05 17.51 -15.57
CA VAL A 586 19.93 18.98 -15.68
C VAL A 586 21.20 19.59 -16.28
N GLN A 587 22.39 19.10 -15.93
CA GLN A 587 23.66 19.60 -16.44
C GLN A 587 23.82 19.39 -17.95
N LEU A 588 23.55 18.19 -18.43
CA LEU A 588 23.70 17.80 -19.82
C LEU A 588 22.55 18.29 -20.71
N PHE A 589 21.39 18.58 -20.12
CA PHE A 589 20.21 19.02 -20.86
C PHE A 589 20.42 20.36 -21.58
N GLN A 590 20.31 20.31 -22.92
CA GLN A 590 20.45 21.46 -23.81
C GLN A 590 19.12 22.17 -24.10
N GLY A 591 17.99 21.51 -23.88
CA GLY A 591 16.66 22.07 -24.16
C GLY A 591 16.23 23.16 -23.16
N ASN A 592 14.97 23.59 -23.25
CA ASN A 592 14.47 24.74 -22.48
C ASN A 592 13.46 24.38 -21.39
N VAL A 593 12.90 23.17 -21.42
CA VAL A 593 11.81 22.76 -20.52
C VAL A 593 12.17 21.46 -19.81
N ILE A 594 12.00 21.45 -18.49
CA ILE A 594 12.12 20.26 -17.65
C ILE A 594 10.78 20.01 -16.98
N LEU A 595 10.22 18.83 -17.17
CA LEU A 595 9.07 18.32 -16.46
C LEU A 595 9.58 17.38 -15.36
N HIS A 596 9.28 17.71 -14.11
CA HIS A 596 9.73 16.94 -12.96
C HIS A 596 8.52 16.47 -12.16
N VAL A 597 8.44 15.16 -11.90
CA VAL A 597 7.48 14.54 -10.99
C VAL A 597 8.22 14.01 -9.78
N GLY A 598 7.99 14.62 -8.61
CA GLY A 598 8.68 14.24 -7.38
C GLY A 598 8.29 15.11 -6.19
N GLU A 599 8.95 14.88 -5.05
CA GLU A 599 8.78 15.60 -3.80
C GLU A 599 10.00 16.51 -3.54
N TRP A 600 9.77 17.81 -3.36
CA TRP A 600 10.83 18.77 -3.09
C TRP A 600 11.32 18.71 -1.64
N GLN A 601 12.63 18.67 -1.40
CA GLN A 601 13.25 18.38 -0.10
C GLN A 601 12.66 17.12 0.55
N GLY A 602 12.39 16.11 -0.30
CA GLY A 602 11.70 14.88 0.04
C GLY A 602 12.53 13.62 -0.25
N ASP A 603 11.86 12.60 -0.78
CA ASP A 603 12.44 11.29 -1.11
C ASP A 603 12.79 11.12 -2.58
N THR A 604 12.82 12.21 -3.36
CA THR A 604 13.16 12.18 -4.79
C THR A 604 14.31 13.12 -5.11
N GLY A 605 15.27 12.63 -5.91
CA GLY A 605 16.47 13.38 -6.28
C GLY A 605 17.34 13.67 -5.06
N ASP A 606 18.12 14.73 -5.16
CA ASP A 606 18.91 15.22 -4.04
C ASP A 606 19.02 16.75 -4.07
N ARG A 607 19.60 17.31 -3.01
CA ARG A 607 19.78 18.76 -2.88
C ARG A 607 20.63 19.36 -4.01
N ARG A 608 21.54 18.58 -4.62
CA ARG A 608 22.37 19.05 -5.74
C ARG A 608 21.50 19.26 -6.98
N PHE A 609 20.64 18.29 -7.32
CA PHE A 609 19.65 18.41 -8.37
C PHE A 609 18.72 19.60 -8.15
N GLU A 610 18.16 19.73 -6.95
CA GLU A 610 17.24 20.82 -6.58
C GLU A 610 17.88 22.21 -6.74
N ASN A 611 19.12 22.37 -6.27
CA ASN A 611 19.86 23.63 -6.40
C ASN A 611 20.20 23.94 -7.86
N GLU A 612 20.64 22.94 -8.63
CA GLU A 612 21.00 23.12 -10.05
C GLU A 612 19.78 23.46 -10.91
N LEU A 613 18.64 22.83 -10.64
CA LEU A 613 17.38 23.15 -11.30
C LEU A 613 16.95 24.59 -11.00
N GLN A 614 16.92 24.99 -9.72
CA GLN A 614 16.58 26.36 -9.32
C GLN A 614 17.58 27.41 -9.80
N ARG A 615 18.86 27.04 -9.96
CA ARG A 615 19.88 27.93 -10.50
C ARG A 615 19.58 28.31 -11.94
N ARG A 616 19.21 27.34 -12.78
CA ARG A 616 19.13 27.49 -14.24
C ARG A 616 17.71 27.65 -14.79
N PHE A 617 16.69 27.28 -14.02
CA PHE A 617 15.29 27.27 -14.45
C PHE A 617 14.40 28.01 -13.45
N VAL A 618 13.20 28.38 -13.90
CA VAL A 618 12.12 28.92 -13.09
C VAL A 618 10.89 28.03 -13.23
N LEU A 619 10.15 27.87 -12.14
CA LEU A 619 8.88 27.14 -12.15
C LEU A 619 7.83 27.97 -12.90
N VAL A 620 7.17 27.35 -13.88
CA VAL A 620 6.11 27.99 -14.67
C VAL A 620 4.75 27.32 -14.51
N GLU A 621 4.71 26.08 -14.03
CA GLU A 621 3.46 25.34 -13.85
C GLU A 621 3.62 24.25 -12.78
N GLU A 622 2.58 24.04 -11.97
CA GLU A 622 2.53 23.00 -10.93
C GLU A 622 1.16 22.30 -10.98
N VAL A 623 1.17 20.96 -11.04
CA VAL A 623 -0.02 20.11 -11.02
C VAL A 623 0.09 19.13 -9.87
N SER A 624 -0.90 19.17 -8.96
CA SER A 624 -0.98 18.22 -7.85
C SER A 624 -1.30 16.82 -8.35
N LEU A 625 -0.66 15.81 -7.76
CA LEU A 625 -0.88 14.40 -8.12
C LEU A 625 -1.51 13.61 -6.96
N PRO A 626 -2.15 12.48 -7.29
CA PRO A 626 -2.55 11.48 -6.31
C PRO A 626 -1.33 10.93 -5.59
N ASN A 627 -1.38 10.95 -4.25
CA ASN A 627 -0.27 10.55 -3.40
C ASN A 627 -0.64 9.35 -2.53
N TRP A 628 0.26 8.36 -2.50
CA TRP A 628 0.12 7.14 -1.73
C TRP A 628 0.81 7.29 -0.38
N GLY A 629 0.06 7.09 0.70
CA GLY A 629 0.64 7.01 2.05
C GLY A 629 1.47 8.23 2.44
N ASN A 630 2.80 8.08 2.42
CA ASN A 630 3.79 9.05 2.89
C ASN A 630 4.49 9.84 1.77
N SER A 631 3.89 9.94 0.59
CA SER A 631 4.39 10.73 -0.54
C SER A 631 3.71 12.09 -0.65
N ALA A 632 4.40 13.03 -1.29
CA ALA A 632 3.87 14.35 -1.68
C ALA A 632 4.38 14.75 -3.07
N TYR A 633 4.31 13.83 -4.03
CA TYR A 633 4.66 14.05 -5.42
C TYR A 633 3.72 15.07 -6.08
N GLY A 634 4.31 15.95 -6.89
CA GLY A 634 3.61 16.83 -7.82
C GLY A 634 4.36 16.88 -9.15
N LEU A 635 3.65 17.18 -10.23
CA LEU A 635 4.26 17.53 -11.51
C LEU A 635 4.60 19.02 -11.48
N THR A 636 5.85 19.34 -11.79
CA THR A 636 6.37 20.70 -11.88
C THR A 636 6.99 20.90 -13.25
N VAL A 637 6.65 22.01 -13.92
CA VAL A 637 7.21 22.38 -15.21
C VAL A 637 8.13 23.57 -15.03
N TRP A 638 9.35 23.42 -15.51
CA TRP A 638 10.44 24.37 -15.33
C TRP A 638 10.91 24.88 -16.68
N ARG A 639 11.03 26.19 -16.84
CA ARG A 639 11.61 26.82 -18.04
C ARG A 639 12.96 27.43 -17.73
N ARG A 640 13.90 27.29 -18.67
CA ARG A 640 15.23 27.88 -18.55
C ARG A 640 15.10 29.39 -18.34
N LYS A 641 15.85 29.94 -17.37
CA LYS A 641 15.82 31.36 -17.04
C LYS A 641 16.10 32.22 -18.27
N ALA A 642 15.15 33.08 -18.60
CA ALA A 642 15.27 34.15 -19.58
C ALA A 642 14.49 35.37 -19.07
N LYS A 643 14.73 36.56 -19.64
CA LYS A 643 14.17 37.83 -19.14
C LYS A 643 12.63 37.89 -19.12
N ASP A 644 11.99 37.12 -20.01
CA ASP A 644 10.55 37.21 -20.28
C ASP A 644 9.74 36.03 -19.72
N VAL A 645 10.36 35.18 -18.89
CA VAL A 645 9.67 34.01 -18.33
C VAL A 645 8.98 34.39 -17.02
N GLU A 646 7.66 34.44 -17.05
CA GLU A 646 6.84 34.58 -15.84
C GLU A 646 6.99 33.34 -14.96
N HIS A 647 7.11 33.56 -13.65
CA HIS A 647 7.18 32.50 -12.66
C HIS A 647 5.83 32.37 -11.95
N VAL A 648 5.50 31.17 -11.50
CA VAL A 648 4.30 30.93 -10.68
C VAL A 648 4.66 30.78 -9.20
N ALA A 649 3.71 31.11 -8.33
CA ALA A 649 3.86 30.91 -6.90
C ALA A 649 4.04 29.42 -6.58
N TRP A 650 5.15 29.09 -5.93
CA TRP A 650 5.48 27.70 -5.63
C TRP A 650 4.94 27.29 -4.27
N ARG A 651 3.87 26.49 -4.27
CA ARG A 651 3.15 26.16 -3.04
C ARG A 651 3.96 25.29 -2.08
N ALA A 652 4.69 24.30 -2.60
CA ALA A 652 5.50 23.40 -1.77
C ALA A 652 6.58 24.13 -0.94
N MET A 653 6.89 25.39 -1.31
CA MET A 653 7.93 26.23 -0.70
C MET A 653 7.37 27.58 -0.19
N SER A 654 6.07 27.66 0.05
CA SER A 654 5.40 28.87 0.54
C SER A 654 4.38 28.56 1.64
N CYS A 655 4.12 29.52 2.53
CA CYS A 655 3.14 29.36 3.60
C CYS A 655 1.73 29.15 3.04
N PHE A 656 1.04 28.09 3.45
CA PHE A 656 -0.29 27.72 2.97
C PHE A 656 -1.40 28.71 3.37
N GLN A 657 -1.13 29.54 4.38
CA GLN A 657 -2.10 30.50 4.92
C GLN A 657 -1.87 31.95 4.47
N CYS A 658 -0.63 32.39 4.34
CA CYS A 658 -0.29 33.78 4.03
C CYS A 658 0.58 33.95 2.78
N GLU A 659 0.87 32.85 2.07
CA GLU A 659 1.62 32.81 0.80
C GLU A 659 3.08 33.30 0.89
N LYS A 660 3.56 33.60 2.09
CA LYS A 660 4.95 33.96 2.36
C LYS A 660 5.90 32.90 1.80
N THR A 661 6.78 33.32 0.89
CA THR A 661 7.77 32.43 0.25
C THR A 661 8.95 32.14 1.18
N LEU A 662 9.82 31.19 0.80
CA LEU A 662 11.10 30.98 1.49
C LEU A 662 11.93 32.27 1.58
N SER A 663 12.02 33.03 0.49
CA SER A 663 12.81 34.27 0.44
C SER A 663 12.26 35.33 1.38
N ASP A 664 10.93 35.48 1.45
CA ASP A 664 10.28 36.43 2.35
C ASP A 664 10.50 36.03 3.81
N ALA A 665 10.37 34.74 4.12
CA ALA A 665 10.61 34.21 5.47
C ALA A 665 12.06 34.47 5.92
N ALA A 666 13.03 34.20 5.04
CA ALA A 666 14.46 34.44 5.27
C ALA A 666 14.76 35.92 5.54
N ALA A 667 14.20 36.83 4.74
CA ALA A 667 14.36 38.27 4.91
C ALA A 667 13.82 38.79 6.26
N GLU A 668 12.80 38.13 6.81
CA GLU A 668 12.24 38.43 8.12
C GLU A 668 12.92 37.67 9.28
N GLY A 669 13.96 36.86 9.01
CA GLY A 669 14.63 36.04 10.01
C GLY A 669 13.78 34.89 10.56
N THR A 670 12.76 34.47 9.80
CA THR A 670 11.87 33.36 10.15
C THR A 670 12.11 32.17 9.21
N ARG A 671 11.71 30.96 9.63
CA ARG A 671 11.85 29.76 8.81
C ARG A 671 10.48 29.15 8.53
N LEU A 672 10.28 28.72 7.29
CA LEU A 672 9.12 27.91 6.93
C LEU A 672 9.28 26.50 7.49
N ARG A 673 8.18 25.94 8.01
CA ARG A 673 8.15 24.57 8.51
C ARG A 673 7.06 23.76 7.83
N ARG A 674 7.41 22.57 7.36
CA ARG A 674 6.53 21.61 6.71
C ARG A 674 6.05 20.58 7.72
N CYS A 675 4.76 20.25 7.67
CA CYS A 675 4.20 19.17 8.48
C CYS A 675 4.82 17.81 8.07
N VAL A 676 5.33 17.06 9.03
CA VAL A 676 5.96 15.75 8.83
C VAL A 676 4.93 14.67 8.47
N VAL A 677 3.67 14.87 8.86
CA VAL A 677 2.58 13.91 8.62
C VAL A 677 2.01 14.05 7.21
N CYS A 678 1.56 15.23 6.78
CA CYS A 678 1.04 15.39 5.41
C CYS A 678 2.14 15.57 4.36
N LYS A 679 3.34 16.07 4.73
CA LYS A 679 4.46 16.42 3.82
C LYS A 679 4.12 17.45 2.73
N THR A 680 2.89 17.95 2.70
CA THR A 680 2.43 18.99 1.76
C THR A 680 2.43 20.37 2.42
N ASN A 681 1.77 20.51 3.58
CA ASN A 681 1.47 21.81 4.14
C ASN A 681 2.69 22.44 4.82
N VAL A 682 2.90 23.72 4.53
CA VAL A 682 4.02 24.54 5.01
C VAL A 682 3.47 25.79 5.69
N TYR A 683 4.04 26.17 6.83
CA TYR A 683 3.65 27.38 7.55
C TYR A 683 4.85 28.17 8.05
N CYS A 684 4.70 29.50 8.11
CA CYS A 684 5.73 30.39 8.66
C CYS A 684 5.61 30.61 10.18
N SER A 685 4.48 30.22 10.80
CA SER A 685 4.22 30.46 12.22
C SER A 685 3.12 29.54 12.77
N PRO A 686 3.04 29.34 14.10
CA PRO A 686 1.97 28.56 14.72
C PRO A 686 0.58 29.19 14.48
N VAL A 687 0.50 30.52 14.38
CA VAL A 687 -0.75 31.24 14.06
C VAL A 687 -1.24 30.90 12.65
N CYS A 688 -0.33 30.80 11.67
CA CYS A 688 -0.70 30.38 10.32
C CYS A 688 -1.20 28.93 10.30
N ALA A 689 -0.50 28.04 11.00
CA ALA A 689 -0.92 26.64 11.13
C ALA A 689 -2.29 26.50 11.83
N GLN A 690 -2.57 27.33 12.83
CA GLN A 690 -3.85 27.36 13.54
C GLN A 690 -4.99 27.88 12.66
N ARG A 691 -4.74 28.90 11.83
CA ARG A 691 -5.76 29.46 10.92
C ARG A 691 -6.14 28.49 9.79
N ASP A 692 -5.18 27.69 9.33
CA ASP A 692 -5.39 26.65 8.33
C ASP A 692 -5.73 25.27 8.95
N ALA A 693 -6.10 25.21 10.24
CA ALA A 693 -6.27 23.93 10.94
C ALA A 693 -7.26 22.98 10.25
N VAL A 694 -8.32 23.51 9.63
CA VAL A 694 -9.32 22.71 8.89
C VAL A 694 -8.73 22.14 7.59
N GLY A 695 -8.08 22.98 6.78
CA GLY A 695 -7.41 22.54 5.55
C GLY A 695 -6.27 21.56 5.83
N HIS A 696 -5.53 21.78 6.91
CA HIS A 696 -4.48 20.88 7.38
C HIS A 696 -5.01 19.53 7.85
N ALA A 697 -6.13 19.52 8.61
CA ALA A 697 -6.77 18.28 9.03
C ALA A 697 -7.31 17.48 7.84
N ALA A 698 -7.82 18.15 6.80
CA ALA A 698 -8.27 17.48 5.58
C ALA A 698 -7.13 16.80 4.80
N GLU A 699 -5.91 17.36 4.82
CA GLU A 699 -4.71 16.73 4.26
C GLU A 699 -4.22 15.51 5.09
N HIS A 700 -4.59 15.43 6.38
CA HIS A 700 -4.34 14.29 7.26
C HIS A 700 -5.40 13.18 7.14
N ALA A 701 -6.69 13.53 7.08
CA ALA A 701 -7.70 12.77 6.30
C ALA A 701 -7.17 12.63 4.86
N VAL A 702 -7.79 12.04 3.84
CA VAL A 702 -7.07 11.59 2.61
C VAL A 702 -5.98 10.53 2.88
N ARG A 703 -4.99 10.80 3.73
CA ARG A 703 -3.97 9.87 4.18
C ARG A 703 -4.53 8.89 5.22
N LEU A 704 -5.67 9.15 5.85
CA LEU A 704 -6.26 8.36 6.96
C LEU A 704 -5.53 8.54 8.30
N VAL A 705 -4.98 9.72 8.54
CA VAL A 705 -4.45 10.16 9.83
C VAL A 705 -5.46 11.07 10.49
N PHE A 706 -5.82 10.76 11.73
CA PHE A 706 -6.69 11.60 12.55
C PHE A 706 -5.96 11.94 13.84
N LEU A 707 -5.70 13.22 14.04
CA LEU A 707 -5.01 13.75 15.22
C LEU A 707 -5.99 14.55 16.07
N GLU A 708 -5.78 14.57 17.38
CA GLU A 708 -6.56 15.43 18.25
C GLU A 708 -6.16 16.90 18.04
N ALA A 709 -7.14 17.76 17.75
CA ALA A 709 -6.89 19.18 17.54
C ALA A 709 -6.33 19.82 18.82
N PRO A 710 -5.25 20.62 18.73
CA PRO A 710 -4.73 21.34 19.88
C PRO A 710 -5.79 22.29 20.46
N THR A 711 -6.00 22.23 21.77
CA THR A 711 -7.10 22.94 22.45
C THR A 711 -6.78 24.39 22.85
N SER A 712 -5.54 24.84 22.65
CA SER A 712 -5.10 26.19 23.03
C SER A 712 -3.99 26.71 22.11
N SER A 713 -3.82 28.04 22.04
CA SER A 713 -2.71 28.66 21.29
C SER A 713 -1.35 28.15 21.76
N LEU A 714 -1.16 28.00 23.08
CA LEU A 714 0.09 27.48 23.65
C LEU A 714 0.38 26.03 23.20
N ALA A 715 -0.66 25.23 22.98
CA ALA A 715 -0.50 23.89 22.44
C ALA A 715 -0.10 23.92 20.96
N TYR A 716 -0.63 24.85 20.16
CA TYR A 716 -0.17 25.08 18.80
C TYR A 716 1.29 25.51 18.74
N ASP A 717 1.72 26.43 19.61
CA ASP A 717 3.11 26.89 19.68
C ASP A 717 4.06 25.71 19.95
N ARG A 718 3.78 24.92 21.00
CA ARG A 718 4.57 23.74 21.34
C ARG A 718 4.59 22.69 20.23
N MET A 719 3.47 22.47 19.55
CA MET A 719 3.38 21.51 18.45
C MET A 719 4.18 21.99 17.24
N PHE A 720 4.08 23.27 16.88
CA PHE A 720 4.81 23.88 15.76
C PHE A 720 6.33 23.89 16.00
N GLU A 721 6.74 24.04 17.26
CA GLU A 721 8.15 23.99 17.66
C GLU A 721 8.73 22.56 17.65
N ASN A 722 7.88 21.54 17.75
CA ASN A 722 8.29 20.15 17.89
C ASN A 722 8.62 19.49 16.53
N THR A 723 9.84 18.96 16.42
CA THR A 723 10.35 18.28 15.22
C THR A 723 9.65 16.98 14.87
N ALA A 724 8.89 16.39 15.80
CA ALA A 724 8.01 15.26 15.53
C ALA A 724 6.82 15.64 14.64
N TYR A 725 6.41 16.91 14.66
CA TYR A 725 5.24 17.42 13.90
C TYR A 725 5.67 18.26 12.70
N TYR A 726 6.70 19.09 12.84
CA TYR A 726 7.13 20.02 11.79
C TYR A 726 8.64 19.98 11.56
N ARG A 727 9.05 19.99 10.29
CA ARG A 727 10.45 20.08 9.86
C ARG A 727 10.70 21.42 9.19
N GLU A 728 11.81 22.07 9.50
CA GLU A 728 12.23 23.30 8.82
C GLU A 728 12.59 23.02 7.36
N LEU A 729 12.15 23.89 6.46
CA LEU A 729 12.59 23.89 5.07
C LEU A 729 13.97 24.53 4.96
N LEU A 730 14.80 23.99 4.08
CA LEU A 730 16.13 24.49 3.82
C LEU A 730 16.10 25.52 2.69
N GLU A 731 16.95 26.53 2.77
CA GLU A 731 17.17 27.45 1.65
C GLU A 731 18.03 26.78 0.57
N PRO A 732 17.79 27.07 -0.71
CA PRO A 732 18.63 26.58 -1.78
C PRO A 732 20.02 27.21 -1.68
N ASP A 733 21.04 26.38 -1.86
CA ASP A 733 22.43 26.84 -1.93
C ASP A 733 22.73 27.23 -3.39
N LEU A 734 22.61 28.53 -3.66
CA LEU A 734 22.74 29.12 -4.99
C LEU A 734 24.09 29.81 -5.20
N ASP A 735 25.10 29.54 -4.36
CA ASP A 735 26.44 30.17 -4.45
C ASP A 735 27.02 30.07 -5.87
N ASP A 736 27.57 31.16 -6.43
CA ASP A 736 27.99 31.29 -7.84
C ASP A 736 29.09 30.31 -8.31
N SER A 737 29.59 29.43 -7.45
CA SER A 737 30.51 28.37 -7.86
C SER A 737 29.82 27.35 -8.76
N VAL A 738 30.14 27.37 -10.06
CA VAL A 738 29.71 26.33 -11.01
C VAL A 738 30.32 25.00 -10.56
N VAL A 739 29.49 24.05 -10.14
CA VAL A 739 29.92 22.67 -9.90
C VAL A 739 30.14 22.01 -11.26
N ALA A 740 31.29 22.31 -11.88
CA ALA A 740 31.65 21.71 -13.16
C ALA A 740 31.84 20.20 -12.98
N VAL A 741 31.18 19.41 -13.82
CA VAL A 741 31.55 18.00 -14.01
C VAL A 741 32.97 18.01 -14.55
N LYS A 742 33.92 17.39 -13.86
CA LYS A 742 35.20 17.02 -14.48
C LYS A 742 34.88 16.00 -15.57
N SER A 743 34.75 16.50 -16.79
CA SER A 743 34.46 15.73 -18.00
C SER A 743 35.69 14.97 -18.47
N ASP A 744 36.22 14.05 -17.65
CA ASP A 744 37.20 13.07 -18.15
C ASP A 744 36.46 11.86 -18.73
N TRP A 745 35.93 12.08 -19.94
CA TRP A 745 35.22 11.09 -20.76
C TRP A 745 36.00 9.78 -20.96
N ASN A 746 37.34 9.83 -21.02
CA ASN A 746 38.17 8.65 -21.25
C ASN A 746 38.40 7.77 -20.00
N ALA A 747 38.12 8.28 -18.79
CA ALA A 747 38.32 7.55 -17.55
C ALA A 747 37.11 6.68 -17.18
N LEU A 748 35.89 7.07 -17.55
CA LEU A 748 34.67 6.31 -17.24
C LEU A 748 34.43 5.13 -18.19
N VAL A 749 34.86 5.23 -19.44
CA VAL A 749 34.69 4.14 -20.43
C VAL A 749 35.72 3.02 -20.26
N ASN A 750 36.90 3.32 -19.69
CA ASN A 750 38.00 2.34 -19.55
C ASN A 750 38.03 1.58 -18.21
N VAL A 751 37.26 2.02 -17.19
CA VAL A 751 37.18 1.28 -15.92
C VAL A 751 36.22 0.07 -16.03
N ASP A 752 35.21 0.15 -16.89
CA ASP A 752 34.24 -0.94 -17.08
C ASP A 752 34.68 -1.98 -18.13
N ALA A 753 35.64 -1.65 -19.00
CA ALA A 753 36.23 -2.60 -19.94
C ALA A 753 37.28 -3.54 -19.31
N ALA A 754 37.93 -3.11 -18.22
CA ALA A 754 38.94 -3.91 -17.51
C ALA A 754 38.34 -4.94 -16.52
N ALA A 755 37.04 -4.87 -16.23
CA ALA A 755 36.34 -5.82 -15.37
C ALA A 755 35.76 -7.04 -16.13
N GLN A 756 36.04 -7.17 -17.44
CA GLN A 756 35.51 -8.24 -18.30
C GLN A 756 36.60 -9.09 -19.00
N CYS A 757 37.86 -9.00 -18.58
CA CYS A 757 38.89 -9.94 -19.02
C CYS A 757 39.74 -10.41 -17.83
N ASP A 758 39.35 -11.55 -17.24
CA ASP A 758 40.29 -12.55 -16.73
C ASP A 758 39.48 -13.77 -16.28
N ASP A 759 39.17 -14.62 -17.26
CA ASP A 759 38.74 -16.00 -17.02
C ASP A 759 39.36 -16.87 -18.13
N THR A 760 40.68 -17.10 -18.02
CA THR A 760 41.34 -18.23 -18.70
C THR A 760 42.46 -18.80 -17.84
N ASN A 761 42.20 -20.00 -17.31
CA ASN A 761 43.10 -21.08 -16.89
C ASN A 761 44.63 -20.87 -17.00
N SER A 762 45.33 -21.18 -15.91
CA SER A 762 46.36 -22.23 -15.92
C SER A 762 46.74 -22.68 -14.50
N ASP A 763 46.71 -23.99 -14.30
CA ASP A 763 47.35 -24.73 -13.22
C ASP A 763 48.85 -24.38 -13.11
N ASP A 764 49.38 -24.25 -11.89
CA ASP A 764 50.46 -25.12 -11.39
C ASP A 764 51.07 -24.65 -10.04
N GLU A 765 51.16 -25.65 -9.16
CA GLU A 765 52.16 -25.98 -8.14
C GLU A 765 53.05 -24.91 -7.43
N SER A 766 52.95 -24.98 -6.09
CA SER A 766 54.05 -25.20 -5.14
C SER A 766 54.67 -24.01 -4.36
N HIS A 767 54.59 -24.23 -3.03
CA HIS A 767 55.59 -24.02 -1.96
C HIS A 767 56.08 -22.63 -1.55
N ASP A 768 55.59 -22.23 -0.37
CA ASP A 768 56.34 -22.02 0.89
C ASP A 768 57.76 -21.44 0.84
N GLY A 769 57.97 -20.37 1.60
CA GLY A 769 59.29 -19.94 2.01
C GLY A 769 59.31 -18.61 2.76
N ASP A 770 59.19 -18.70 4.09
CA ASP A 770 59.44 -17.65 5.09
C ASP A 770 60.74 -16.85 4.85
N SER A 771 60.75 -15.56 5.24
CA SER A 771 61.58 -15.04 6.35
C SER A 771 61.70 -13.51 6.35
N GLU A 772 61.22 -12.93 7.45
CA GLU A 772 61.94 -12.03 8.39
C GLU A 772 62.54 -10.66 7.97
N GLU A 773 62.08 -9.67 8.77
CA GLU A 773 62.83 -8.59 9.44
C GLU A 773 63.07 -7.21 8.77
N GLU A 774 62.29 -6.26 9.32
CA GLU A 774 62.65 -4.98 9.95
C GLU A 774 63.10 -3.72 9.18
N GLU A 775 62.59 -2.62 9.77
CA GLU A 775 63.01 -1.21 9.81
C GLU A 775 62.30 -0.15 8.94
N ASP A 776 61.65 0.74 9.70
CA ASP A 776 60.99 2.02 9.38
C ASP A 776 61.82 2.97 8.51
N VAL A 777 61.19 3.64 7.54
CA VAL A 777 61.28 5.11 7.37
C VAL A 777 60.02 5.65 6.68
N SER A 778 59.41 6.63 7.34
CA SER A 778 58.39 7.57 6.89
C SER A 778 58.43 8.01 5.41
N ASN A 779 57.28 8.00 4.74
CA ASN A 779 56.81 9.16 3.99
C ASN A 779 55.32 9.07 3.62
N THR A 780 54.70 10.24 3.70
CA THR A 780 53.30 10.59 3.48
C THR A 780 52.77 10.25 2.08
N GLU A 781 51.73 9.43 2.01
CA GLU A 781 50.86 9.32 0.84
C GLU A 781 49.38 9.54 1.22
N ILE A 782 48.74 10.40 0.44
CA ILE A 782 47.33 10.77 0.51
C ILE A 782 46.57 9.68 -0.26
N GLU A 783 45.95 8.73 0.44
CA GLU A 783 45.05 7.77 -0.18
C GLU A 783 43.59 8.22 -0.09
N SER A 784 42.99 8.37 -1.26
CA SER A 784 41.57 8.60 -1.50
C SER A 784 40.74 7.39 -1.07
N GLY A 785 40.09 7.48 0.09
CA GLY A 785 39.09 6.51 0.52
C GLY A 785 37.83 6.56 -0.36
N LYS A 786 37.69 5.59 -1.27
CA LYS A 786 36.42 5.29 -1.96
C LYS A 786 35.44 4.68 -0.94
N SER A 787 34.54 5.50 -0.41
CA SER A 787 33.38 5.08 0.39
C SER A 787 32.13 5.08 -0.50
N SER A 788 31.81 3.93 -1.10
CA SER A 788 30.53 3.68 -1.76
C SER A 788 29.55 3.11 -0.73
N ILE A 789 28.80 3.97 -0.06
CA ILE A 789 27.70 3.57 0.82
C ILE A 789 26.45 3.36 -0.04
N LYS A 790 26.10 2.09 -0.29
CA LYS A 790 24.81 1.69 -0.89
C LYS A 790 23.70 2.00 0.12
N ALA A 791 22.86 3.00 -0.17
CA ALA A 791 21.60 3.20 0.52
C ALA A 791 20.64 2.07 0.11
N ALA A 792 20.36 1.16 1.04
CA ALA A 792 19.52 0.00 0.79
C ALA A 792 18.06 0.30 1.13
N PHE A 793 17.26 0.62 0.10
CA PHE A 793 15.85 0.23 0.04
C PHE A 793 15.76 -0.93 -0.95
N ALA A 794 16.17 -2.11 -0.49
CA ALA A 794 16.10 -3.33 -1.28
C ALA A 794 15.07 -4.26 -0.62
N PHE A 795 13.98 -4.55 -1.33
CA PHE A 795 13.41 -5.88 -1.20
C PHE A 795 14.48 -6.82 -1.77
N ASN A 796 14.98 -7.72 -0.94
CA ASN A 796 16.01 -8.66 -1.39
C ASN A 796 15.36 -9.62 -2.39
N PHE A 797 15.38 -9.28 -3.69
CA PHE A 797 15.21 -10.19 -4.82
C PHE A 797 16.56 -10.90 -5.06
N GLY A 798 17.16 -11.44 -4.00
CA GLY A 798 18.42 -12.17 -4.10
C GLY A 798 18.24 -13.37 -5.02
N MET A 799 19.03 -13.41 -6.09
CA MET A 799 19.26 -14.60 -6.89
C MET A 799 19.76 -15.76 -6.04
#